data_AF-A0A2B7WFU2-F1
#
_entry.id   AF-A0A2B7WFU2-F1
#
_cell.length_a   1.000
_cell.length_b   1.000
_cell.length_c   1.000
_cell.angle_alpha   90.00
_cell.angle_beta   90.00
_cell.angle_gamma   90.00
#
_symmetry.space_group_name_H-M   'P 1'
#
loop_
_entity.id
_entity.type
_entity.pdbx_description
1 polymer ?
#
loop_
_entity_poly.entity_id
_entity_poly.type
_entity_poly.pdbx_seq_one_letter_code
_entity_poly.pdbx_strand_id
1 'polypeptide(L)'
;MKRKGEMHSQSAPVSAIAARRLRQKSAAASQTAAPVPDPVLIEEPPLKKPKTSLSKGSSRDNSEKRQFPSQGGRGDGKPGTSKTVLPNPETLGGISKPETAGELQTDVTDEDDGVETEVTSGDEESDAPLPNRPADFQNFLLSKSRLTKNGVVYRTDNAICIRLKLKMRGKKNLTLIGQYDLWVKRGVVSIMGAKLHPSPRLYRVYAPSTHSLPVIKCVSGIEDYAEVEIRSCNNGLCRLKNLSNLYHRIWNSKEPVPGSVLQNDRSLSYSILHSSSDDPLKRHLRPLHLEKKWSTSIQTLSQRGAAVRVLTCGPKGSGKSTFNKYLLNHLLSPPPSDGNLQTGQHGVAFLDLDPGQPELAPMGQIYLAHLRTPILGPQFSHPALDSRTDGHTIRSHYIGASSPKDDPDHYIMATMELMNRYHELLQSYPQCPLIINYPGWIFGLGLEMVISLVTSLGLSDVVYMSDKGPAEVVEPLAAAALEAGVPMTILPSQPTDFVTRSSAQLRSMQMLSYFHSTQHQNGDRIWSDIPLCRTRPVTVSYSGVSQGIFGIMVTGSHHDPDVLGDLLDGAIVGVVAIESLDAIARANEQDASDDTVIANRNGGTFDGSHFDPDGDLQMDPDVTSKEGQSPSTPSSPSQPSPSNRQHSSITRTPRENLPYLFVGNGSCTPLDPNQSHCLGQAIIRSINPSTQTLDIYTPIPPAVIRNALEQGNHLILVRGQADNPNWTISEEYFSARAAQRRHRRMIAQAKADGDKPDATARNEREAESERLRERVRRAGNVPWMKLDERTGDAKEHGFRQMWRLRKRAYPSGAGSESERE
;
A
#
# COMPACT_ATOMS: atom_id res chain seq x y z
N MET A 1 -36.46 50.09 11.45
CA MET A 1 -35.61 50.92 12.34
C MET A 1 -34.39 50.11 12.78
N LYS A 2 -33.36 50.78 13.31
CA LYS A 2 -32.08 50.18 13.75
C LYS A 2 -32.26 49.11 14.85
N ARG A 3 -31.41 48.08 14.83
CA ARG A 3 -30.40 47.85 15.88
C ARG A 3 -29.24 47.01 15.31
N LYS A 4 -28.00 47.42 15.58
CA LYS A 4 -26.81 46.59 15.43
C LYS A 4 -26.69 45.70 16.68
N GLY A 5 -26.13 44.50 16.51
CA GLY A 5 -25.42 43.78 17.57
C GLY A 5 -24.02 43.49 17.06
N GLU A 6 -22.99 43.88 17.81
CA GLU A 6 -21.60 43.57 17.49
C GLU A 6 -21.19 42.36 18.34
N MET A 7 -20.82 41.25 17.70
CA MET A 7 -20.15 40.13 18.38
C MET A 7 -18.66 40.23 18.15
N HIS A 8 -17.87 40.20 19.21
CA HIS A 8 -16.41 40.09 19.10
C HIS A 8 -16.04 38.73 18.52
N SER A 9 -15.25 38.74 17.46
CA SER A 9 -14.58 37.53 16.97
C SER A 9 -13.51 37.11 17.98
N GLN A 10 -13.74 36.02 18.70
CA GLN A 10 -12.69 35.37 19.48
C GLN A 10 -11.59 34.88 18.53
N SER A 11 -10.32 35.08 18.89
CA SER A 11 -9.18 34.56 18.14
C SER A 11 -9.17 33.04 18.21
N ALA A 12 -9.04 32.37 17.06
CA ALA A 12 -8.89 30.92 17.01
C ALA A 12 -7.67 30.45 17.83
N PRO A 13 -7.73 29.26 18.47
CA PRO A 13 -6.63 28.75 19.28
C PRO A 13 -5.39 28.49 18.40
N VAL A 14 -4.23 28.98 18.86
CA VAL A 14 -2.96 28.80 18.16
C VAL A 14 -2.51 27.34 18.28
N SER A 15 -2.35 26.66 17.15
CA SER A 15 -1.83 25.28 17.09
C SER A 15 -0.53 25.12 17.88
N ALA A 16 -0.38 24.01 18.60
CA ALA A 16 0.80 23.72 19.42
C ALA A 16 2.11 23.79 18.61
N ILE A 17 2.08 23.43 17.33
CA ILE A 17 3.22 23.53 16.39
C ILE A 17 3.60 25.01 16.16
N ALA A 18 2.62 25.90 16.00
CA ALA A 18 2.84 27.33 15.87
C ALA A 18 3.35 27.96 17.17
N ALA A 19 2.83 27.52 18.33
CA ALA A 19 3.35 27.91 19.64
C ALA A 19 4.81 27.45 19.87
N ARG A 20 5.16 26.24 19.40
CA ARG A 20 6.54 25.71 19.46
C ARG A 20 7.49 26.48 18.53
N ARG A 21 7.06 26.82 17.31
CA ARG A 21 7.79 27.71 16.38
C ARG A 21 8.02 29.11 16.97
N LEU A 22 7.03 29.67 17.69
CA LEU A 22 7.18 30.93 18.42
C LEU A 22 8.24 30.84 19.53
N ARG A 23 8.17 29.81 20.39
CA ARG A 23 9.16 29.56 21.46
C ARG A 23 10.58 29.36 20.92
N GLN A 24 10.74 28.68 19.78
CA GLN A 24 12.03 28.52 19.11
C GLN A 24 12.57 29.84 18.52
N LYS A 25 11.70 30.67 17.91
CA LYS A 25 12.11 32.00 17.43
C LYS A 25 12.51 32.95 18.57
N SER A 26 11.81 32.93 19.70
CA SER A 26 12.23 33.70 20.89
C SER A 26 13.54 33.19 21.50
N ALA A 27 13.78 31.88 21.52
CA ALA A 27 15.04 31.32 22.01
C ALA A 27 16.24 31.74 21.14
N ALA A 28 16.08 31.74 19.81
CA ALA A 28 17.12 32.18 18.88
C ALA A 28 17.41 33.70 19.00
N ALA A 29 16.39 34.53 19.17
CA ALA A 29 16.55 35.98 19.34
C ALA A 29 17.31 36.37 20.62
N SER A 30 17.27 35.54 21.66
CA SER A 30 17.94 35.80 22.95
C SER A 30 19.43 35.48 22.98
N GLN A 31 20.03 34.95 21.91
CA GLN A 31 21.43 34.52 21.89
C GLN A 31 22.37 35.44 21.09
N THR A 32 21.89 36.52 20.47
CA THR A 32 22.68 37.43 19.62
C THR A 32 22.52 38.89 20.02
N ALA A 33 23.10 39.29 21.16
CA ALA A 33 23.15 40.68 21.61
C ALA A 33 24.52 41.02 22.26
N ALA A 34 25.44 41.53 21.44
CA ALA A 34 26.66 42.23 21.85
C ALA A 34 26.80 43.52 21.00
N PRO A 35 27.13 44.70 21.58
CA PRO A 35 26.97 46.00 20.89
C PRO A 35 28.26 46.60 20.28
N VAL A 36 28.13 47.81 19.68
CA VAL A 36 29.19 48.78 19.29
C VAL A 36 29.85 48.55 17.91
N PRO A 37 30.07 49.57 17.02
CA PRO A 37 29.36 50.85 16.81
C PRO A 37 29.10 51.23 15.32
N ASP A 38 28.39 52.35 15.09
CA ASP A 38 28.40 53.17 13.86
C ASP A 38 29.66 54.10 13.78
N PRO A 39 29.97 54.87 12.69
CA PRO A 39 29.18 55.18 11.48
C PRO A 39 29.95 55.14 10.12
N VAL A 40 29.27 55.45 9.00
CA VAL A 40 29.56 56.60 8.08
C VAL A 40 28.58 56.60 6.88
N LEU A 41 28.15 57.79 6.44
CA LEU A 41 27.22 58.03 5.32
C LEU A 41 27.92 58.63 4.08
N ILE A 42 27.44 58.32 2.87
CA ILE A 42 27.55 59.15 1.65
C ILE A 42 26.22 59.04 0.85
N GLU A 43 25.78 60.13 0.22
CA GLU A 43 24.42 60.33 -0.32
C GLU A 43 24.32 60.24 -1.88
N GLU A 44 23.37 59.42 -2.36
CA GLU A 44 22.25 59.75 -3.29
C GLU A 44 22.53 60.43 -4.70
N PRO A 45 21.54 60.79 -5.58
CA PRO A 45 21.19 59.99 -6.79
C PRO A 45 21.02 60.87 -8.08
N PRO A 46 19.92 60.90 -8.91
CA PRO A 46 18.91 59.92 -9.42
C PRO A 46 18.67 60.00 -10.99
N LEU A 47 17.49 59.54 -11.46
CA LEU A 47 16.74 59.82 -12.73
C LEU A 47 16.92 58.80 -13.89
N LYS A 48 15.92 58.48 -14.76
CA LYS A 48 14.49 58.93 -14.92
C LYS A 48 13.63 57.87 -15.64
N LYS A 49 12.29 57.89 -15.47
CA LYS A 49 11.26 57.12 -16.25
C LYS A 49 10.52 58.04 -17.25
N PRO A 50 9.78 57.52 -18.26
CA PRO A 50 8.29 57.53 -18.20
C PRO A 50 7.57 56.31 -18.91
N LYS A 51 6.55 55.66 -18.31
CA LYS A 51 5.06 55.80 -18.45
C LYS A 51 4.42 55.14 -19.71
N THR A 52 3.59 54.09 -19.60
CA THR A 52 2.08 53.99 -19.53
C THR A 52 1.31 54.49 -20.78
N SER A 53 0.13 54.00 -21.21
CA SER A 53 -1.06 53.45 -20.48
C SER A 53 -1.96 52.50 -21.33
N LEU A 54 -3.15 52.11 -20.82
CA LEU A 54 -4.10 51.15 -21.43
C LEU A 54 -5.23 51.80 -22.28
N SER A 55 -5.86 51.02 -23.19
CA SER A 55 -7.28 50.55 -23.09
C SER A 55 -8.13 50.50 -24.39
N LYS A 56 -9.17 49.62 -24.37
CA LYS A 56 -10.42 49.57 -25.17
C LYS A 56 -10.41 49.38 -26.72
N GLY A 57 -11.14 48.35 -27.17
CA GLY A 57 -12.47 48.61 -27.79
C GLY A 57 -12.68 48.46 -29.31
N SER A 58 -12.92 47.24 -29.78
CA SER A 58 -13.86 46.82 -30.86
C SER A 58 -14.45 47.83 -31.88
N SER A 59 -14.30 47.53 -33.19
CA SER A 59 -15.41 47.59 -34.19
C SER A 59 -15.08 46.83 -35.50
N ARG A 60 -16.07 46.66 -36.39
CA ARG A 60 -16.11 45.75 -37.56
C ARG A 60 -15.57 46.33 -38.90
N ASP A 61 -15.49 45.42 -39.88
CA ASP A 61 -15.91 45.53 -41.31
C ASP A 61 -14.90 45.88 -42.45
N ASN A 62 -14.70 44.88 -43.34
CA ASN A 62 -14.81 44.90 -44.82
C ASN A 62 -14.11 46.02 -45.65
N SER A 63 -13.26 45.74 -46.67
CA SER A 63 -13.59 45.03 -47.93
C SER A 63 -12.50 45.16 -49.04
N GLU A 64 -12.69 44.51 -50.22
CA GLU A 64 -12.06 44.77 -51.55
C GLU A 64 -10.54 44.46 -51.76
N LYS A 65 -9.96 44.20 -52.95
CA LYS A 65 -10.33 43.41 -54.18
C LYS A 65 -9.14 43.40 -55.19
N ARG A 66 -8.96 42.32 -56.01
CA ARG A 66 -8.58 42.27 -57.48
C ARG A 66 -7.88 40.95 -57.91
N GLN A 67 -8.46 40.15 -58.83
CA GLN A 67 -8.24 40.03 -60.32
C GLN A 67 -6.93 39.28 -60.73
N PHE A 68 -6.96 38.01 -61.23
CA PHE A 68 -7.28 37.47 -62.59
C PHE A 68 -6.05 37.35 -63.54
N PRO A 69 -6.02 36.53 -64.64
CA PRO A 69 -7.11 35.88 -65.40
C PRO A 69 -6.98 34.33 -65.61
N SER A 70 -7.48 33.77 -66.73
CA SER A 70 -8.11 32.42 -66.80
C SER A 70 -8.02 31.64 -68.14
N GLN A 71 -8.23 30.31 -68.09
CA GLN A 71 -8.84 29.44 -69.13
C GLN A 71 -9.58 28.25 -68.45
N GLY A 72 -10.52 27.49 -69.07
CA GLY A 72 -11.20 27.73 -70.35
C GLY A 72 -11.81 26.50 -71.08
N GLY A 73 -12.72 25.69 -70.49
CA GLY A 73 -13.35 24.54 -71.20
C GLY A 73 -14.68 24.03 -70.62
N ARG A 74 -15.64 23.67 -71.49
CA ARG A 74 -17.03 23.15 -71.22
C ARG A 74 -17.02 21.65 -70.84
N GLY A 75 -18.01 20.99 -70.21
CA GLY A 75 -19.47 21.25 -69.97
C GLY A 75 -20.35 20.32 -70.86
N ASP A 76 -21.46 19.67 -70.47
CA ASP A 76 -22.35 19.59 -69.27
C ASP A 76 -23.27 18.32 -69.41
N GLY A 77 -24.17 17.86 -68.51
CA GLY A 77 -24.58 18.26 -67.14
C GLY A 77 -26.01 17.73 -66.73
N LYS A 78 -26.32 17.67 -65.41
CA LYS A 78 -27.66 17.51 -64.75
C LYS A 78 -28.37 16.10 -64.69
N PRO A 79 -29.40 15.85 -63.81
CA PRO A 79 -29.35 14.67 -62.91
C PRO A 79 -30.65 13.85 -62.62
N GLY A 80 -30.45 12.64 -62.07
CA GLY A 80 -31.07 12.09 -60.84
C GLY A 80 -32.60 11.90 -60.65
N THR A 81 -32.99 10.80 -60.00
CA THR A 81 -34.24 10.67 -59.21
C THR A 81 -34.21 9.46 -58.26
N SER A 82 -35.07 9.44 -57.24
CA SER A 82 -35.07 8.46 -56.14
C SER A 82 -36.33 7.58 -56.11
N LYS A 83 -36.30 6.43 -55.40
CA LYS A 83 -37.45 5.90 -54.63
C LYS A 83 -37.11 4.73 -53.69
N THR A 84 -37.98 4.53 -52.70
CA THR A 84 -37.96 3.49 -51.64
C THR A 84 -39.41 3.08 -51.36
N VAL A 85 -39.71 1.83 -50.96
CA VAL A 85 -40.85 1.41 -50.09
C VAL A 85 -40.81 -0.12 -49.79
N LEU A 86 -41.62 -0.57 -48.81
CA LEU A 86 -41.68 -1.86 -48.08
C LEU A 86 -42.92 -2.72 -48.50
N PRO A 87 -43.48 -3.69 -47.72
CA PRO A 87 -42.94 -5.01 -47.24
C PRO A 87 -43.91 -6.25 -47.36
N ASN A 88 -43.42 -7.46 -47.02
CA ASN A 88 -44.16 -8.65 -46.47
C ASN A 88 -45.24 -9.35 -47.37
N PRO A 89 -45.89 -10.51 -47.02
CA PRO A 89 -46.07 -11.19 -45.71
C PRO A 89 -45.82 -12.74 -45.65
N GLU A 90 -46.60 -13.48 -44.83
CA GLU A 90 -46.34 -14.81 -44.23
C GLU A 90 -47.21 -15.97 -44.78
N THR A 91 -46.91 -17.24 -44.38
CA THR A 91 -47.83 -18.41 -44.47
C THR A 91 -47.61 -19.42 -43.31
N LEU A 92 -48.59 -20.31 -43.02
CA LEU A 92 -48.74 -21.05 -41.74
C LEU A 92 -49.07 -22.57 -41.87
N GLY A 93 -48.75 -23.36 -40.83
CA GLY A 93 -49.26 -24.74 -40.54
C GLY A 93 -48.39 -25.92 -40.98
N GLY A 94 -48.38 -27.11 -40.33
CA GLY A 94 -48.98 -27.57 -39.07
C GLY A 94 -48.99 -29.13 -38.93
N ILE A 95 -49.22 -29.69 -37.71
CA ILE A 95 -49.41 -31.16 -37.39
C ILE A 95 -48.10 -31.99 -37.41
N SER A 96 -47.74 -32.94 -36.51
CA SER A 96 -48.27 -33.49 -35.23
C SER A 96 -47.14 -34.04 -34.30
N LYS A 97 -47.44 -34.36 -33.03
CA LYS A 97 -46.62 -35.22 -32.12
C LYS A 97 -46.64 -36.71 -32.54
N PRO A 98 -45.68 -37.55 -32.09
CA PRO A 98 -45.85 -38.31 -30.84
C PRO A 98 -44.69 -38.13 -29.82
N GLU A 99 -44.75 -38.82 -28.69
CA GLU A 99 -43.85 -38.65 -27.51
C GLU A 99 -43.04 -39.91 -27.22
N THR A 100 -41.74 -39.79 -26.88
CA THR A 100 -41.02 -40.80 -26.09
C THR A 100 -39.87 -40.19 -25.27
N ALA A 101 -39.65 -40.80 -24.09
CA ALA A 101 -38.53 -40.68 -23.14
C ALA A 101 -37.31 -39.79 -23.51
N GLY A 102 -36.96 -38.85 -22.62
CA GLY A 102 -35.83 -37.94 -22.80
C GLY A 102 -34.49 -38.43 -22.26
N GLU A 103 -33.43 -37.70 -22.62
CA GLU A 103 -32.07 -37.82 -22.08
C GLU A 103 -31.63 -36.50 -21.43
N LEU A 104 -30.77 -36.56 -20.41
CA LEU A 104 -30.27 -35.36 -19.73
C LEU A 104 -29.14 -34.73 -20.55
N GLN A 105 -29.38 -33.56 -21.14
CA GLN A 105 -28.28 -32.68 -21.54
C GLN A 105 -27.56 -32.14 -20.29
N THR A 106 -26.26 -32.38 -20.21
CA THR A 106 -25.40 -31.84 -19.14
C THR A 106 -24.51 -30.74 -19.71
N ASP A 107 -25.07 -29.54 -19.83
CA ASP A 107 -24.30 -28.33 -20.12
C ASP A 107 -23.36 -28.02 -18.95
N VAL A 108 -22.10 -28.44 -19.08
CA VAL A 108 -21.02 -28.03 -18.16
C VAL A 108 -20.43 -26.73 -18.68
N THR A 109 -21.21 -25.65 -18.58
CA THR A 109 -20.68 -24.30 -18.64
C THR A 109 -19.74 -24.07 -17.45
N ASP A 110 -18.68 -23.27 -17.65
CA ASP A 110 -17.67 -23.07 -16.61
C ASP A 110 -18.14 -21.99 -15.61
N GLU A 111 -19.11 -22.38 -14.76
CA GLU A 111 -19.68 -21.54 -13.69
C GLU A 111 -18.63 -21.19 -12.62
N ASP A 112 -17.84 -20.15 -12.91
CA ASP A 112 -17.06 -19.45 -11.88
C ASP A 112 -18.02 -18.62 -11.02
N ASP A 113 -18.62 -19.27 -10.01
CA ASP A 113 -19.60 -18.67 -9.06
C ASP A 113 -19.24 -17.22 -8.75
N GLY A 114 -20.08 -16.29 -9.23
CA GLY A 114 -19.88 -14.85 -9.13
C GLY A 114 -20.13 -14.31 -7.73
N VAL A 115 -19.41 -14.82 -6.74
CA VAL A 115 -19.42 -14.39 -5.34
C VAL A 115 -18.88 -12.97 -5.24
N GLU A 116 -19.79 -12.01 -5.32
CA GLU A 116 -19.52 -10.63 -4.92
C GLU A 116 -19.31 -10.56 -3.41
N THR A 117 -18.24 -9.90 -3.01
CA THR A 117 -17.90 -9.62 -1.62
C THR A 117 -18.10 -8.14 -1.35
N GLU A 118 -19.33 -7.77 -0.99
CA GLU A 118 -19.60 -6.55 -0.24
C GLU A 118 -19.04 -6.73 1.17
N VAL A 119 -17.84 -6.19 1.41
CA VAL A 119 -17.30 -6.03 2.75
C VAL A 119 -17.81 -4.69 3.26
N THR A 120 -18.87 -4.72 4.07
CA THR A 120 -19.39 -3.54 4.77
C THR A 120 -18.48 -3.18 5.95
N SER A 121 -17.29 -2.66 5.63
CA SER A 121 -16.47 -1.89 6.57
C SER A 121 -17.26 -0.65 6.99
N GLY A 122 -17.63 -0.58 8.26
CA GLY A 122 -18.46 0.49 8.81
C GLY A 122 -17.66 1.78 9.08
N ASP A 123 -17.16 2.40 8.02
CA ASP A 123 -16.68 3.78 7.99
C ASP A 123 -17.74 4.63 7.27
N GLU A 124 -18.30 5.65 7.92
CA GLU A 124 -19.30 6.54 7.32
C GLU A 124 -18.66 7.67 6.47
N GLU A 125 -18.08 7.32 5.31
CA GLU A 125 -17.91 8.27 4.19
C GLU A 125 -18.99 7.97 3.13
N SER A 126 -19.94 8.90 2.94
CA SER A 126 -21.18 8.66 2.17
C SER A 126 -21.00 8.82 0.66
N ASP A 127 -20.53 7.78 -0.02
CA ASP A 127 -20.66 7.62 -1.49
C ASP A 127 -21.51 6.37 -1.79
N ALA A 128 -22.82 6.56 -1.96
CA ALA A 128 -23.75 5.47 -2.22
C ALA A 128 -23.55 4.89 -3.65
N PRO A 129 -23.42 3.56 -3.82
CA PRO A 129 -23.31 2.95 -5.14
C PRO A 129 -24.58 3.21 -5.98
N LEU A 130 -24.46 4.04 -7.01
CA LEU A 130 -25.52 4.18 -8.01
C LEU A 130 -25.75 2.81 -8.69
N PRO A 131 -27.01 2.41 -8.93
CA PRO A 131 -27.31 1.09 -9.47
C PRO A 131 -26.67 0.91 -10.85
N ASN A 132 -25.97 -0.22 -11.02
CA ASN A 132 -25.20 -0.55 -12.22
C ASN A 132 -26.07 -0.49 -13.49
N ARG A 133 -25.96 0.60 -14.25
CA ARG A 133 -26.25 0.56 -15.69
C ARG A 133 -25.29 -0.45 -16.35
N PRO A 134 -25.72 -1.21 -17.36
CA PRO A 134 -24.81 -2.06 -18.12
C PRO A 134 -23.72 -1.18 -18.73
N ALA A 135 -22.47 -1.38 -18.31
CA ALA A 135 -21.35 -0.58 -18.79
C ALA A 135 -21.05 -0.93 -20.24
N ASP A 136 -21.14 0.06 -21.14
CA ASP A 136 -20.76 -0.10 -22.55
C ASP A 136 -19.33 -0.66 -22.64
N PHE A 137 -19.18 -1.84 -23.24
CA PHE A 137 -17.87 -2.48 -23.37
C PHE A 137 -17.02 -1.75 -24.41
N GLN A 138 -16.35 -0.69 -23.98
CA GLN A 138 -15.46 0.09 -24.81
C GLN A 138 -14.22 -0.74 -25.16
N ASN A 139 -14.07 -1.06 -26.46
CA ASN A 139 -12.95 -1.86 -26.95
C ASN A 139 -11.68 -0.99 -27.06
N PHE A 140 -10.61 -1.35 -26.36
CA PHE A 140 -9.33 -0.64 -26.37
C PHE A 140 -8.28 -1.37 -27.19
N LEU A 141 -7.64 -0.66 -28.11
CA LEU A 141 -6.50 -1.17 -28.88
C LEU A 141 -5.25 -1.28 -27.99
N LEU A 142 -4.97 -2.49 -27.51
CA LEU A 142 -3.85 -2.79 -26.61
C LEU A 142 -2.50 -2.77 -27.34
N SER A 143 -2.44 -3.31 -28.56
CA SER A 143 -1.25 -3.36 -29.41
C SER A 143 -1.57 -2.75 -30.78
N LYS A 144 -0.79 -1.75 -31.25
CA LYS A 144 -1.10 -0.99 -32.48
C LYS A 144 -0.91 -1.75 -33.80
N SER A 145 -0.50 -3.01 -33.72
CA SER A 145 -0.45 -3.95 -34.83
C SER A 145 -0.56 -5.36 -34.28
N ARG A 146 -1.36 -6.24 -34.90
CA ARG A 146 -1.40 -7.66 -34.53
C ARG A 146 -0.02 -8.28 -34.72
N LEU A 147 0.38 -9.19 -33.83
CA LEU A 147 1.58 -9.99 -34.04
C LEU A 147 1.32 -10.93 -35.23
N THR A 148 2.20 -10.90 -36.23
CA THR A 148 2.17 -11.78 -37.40
C THR A 148 3.30 -12.79 -37.31
N LYS A 149 3.20 -13.93 -38.03
CA LYS A 149 4.26 -14.97 -38.05
C LYS A 149 5.64 -14.38 -38.36
N ASN A 150 5.73 -13.47 -39.33
CA ASN A 150 6.96 -12.76 -39.73
C ASN A 150 7.52 -11.80 -38.65
N GLY A 151 6.83 -11.61 -37.52
CA GLY A 151 7.32 -10.88 -36.35
C GLY A 151 7.86 -11.78 -35.23
N VAL A 152 7.77 -13.11 -35.39
CA VAL A 152 8.31 -14.11 -34.47
C VAL A 152 9.62 -14.64 -35.06
N VAL A 153 10.70 -14.62 -34.27
CA VAL A 153 12.02 -15.10 -34.67
C VAL A 153 12.10 -16.62 -34.49
N TYR A 154 11.62 -17.11 -33.34
CA TYR A 154 11.40 -18.53 -33.06
C TYR A 154 10.44 -18.69 -31.86
N ARG A 155 10.07 -19.94 -31.57
CA ARG A 155 9.29 -20.35 -30.41
C ARG A 155 9.84 -21.65 -29.80
N THR A 156 9.66 -21.82 -28.50
CA THR A 156 9.82 -23.08 -27.75
C THR A 156 8.56 -23.32 -26.90
N ASP A 157 8.47 -24.47 -26.24
CA ASP A 157 7.38 -24.85 -25.32
C ASP A 157 7.00 -23.76 -24.30
N ASN A 158 8.00 -23.04 -23.79
CA ASN A 158 7.85 -22.10 -22.69
C ASN A 158 8.27 -20.66 -23.05
N ALA A 159 8.68 -20.37 -24.30
CA ALA A 159 9.13 -19.04 -24.69
C ALA A 159 8.83 -18.68 -26.16
N ILE A 160 8.68 -17.39 -26.43
CA ILE A 160 8.57 -16.82 -27.79
C ILE A 160 9.56 -15.68 -27.97
N CYS A 161 10.27 -15.64 -29.09
CA CYS A 161 11.18 -14.54 -29.45
C CYS A 161 10.52 -13.65 -30.51
N ILE A 162 10.42 -12.35 -30.26
CA ILE A 162 9.63 -11.39 -31.05
C ILE A 162 10.51 -10.23 -31.51
N ARG A 163 10.42 -9.87 -32.79
CA ARG A 163 11.10 -8.71 -33.39
C ARG A 163 10.17 -7.49 -33.42
N LEU A 164 10.45 -6.52 -32.55
CA LEU A 164 9.68 -5.28 -32.39
C LEU A 164 10.31 -4.14 -33.21
N LYS A 165 9.61 -3.70 -34.27
CA LYS A 165 10.06 -2.58 -35.12
C LYS A 165 9.89 -1.22 -34.45
N LEU A 166 10.81 -0.30 -34.74
CA LEU A 166 10.84 1.06 -34.22
C LEU A 166 9.68 1.91 -34.74
N LYS A 167 9.20 2.81 -33.87
CA LYS A 167 8.04 3.70 -34.04
C LYS A 167 7.98 4.46 -35.37
N MET A 168 9.13 4.75 -36.00
CA MET A 168 9.26 5.49 -37.26
C MET A 168 8.86 4.68 -38.51
N ARG A 169 9.12 3.37 -38.54
CA ARG A 169 8.89 2.49 -39.72
C ARG A 169 7.71 1.52 -39.56
N GLY A 170 6.90 1.70 -38.52
CA GLY A 170 5.71 0.90 -38.24
C GLY A 170 5.52 0.73 -36.73
N LYS A 171 4.42 1.26 -36.20
CA LYS A 171 4.16 1.41 -34.75
C LYS A 171 3.88 0.06 -34.06
N LYS A 172 4.89 -0.79 -33.89
CA LYS A 172 4.78 -2.08 -33.16
C LYS A 172 5.08 -1.89 -31.66
N ASN A 173 4.02 -1.69 -30.87
CA ASN A 173 4.06 -1.98 -29.43
C ASN A 173 3.43 -3.35 -29.16
N LEU A 174 3.81 -3.97 -28.05
CA LEU A 174 3.35 -5.27 -27.61
C LEU A 174 2.79 -5.17 -26.19
N THR A 175 1.60 -5.72 -25.97
CA THR A 175 0.90 -5.71 -24.69
C THR A 175 0.46 -7.13 -24.36
N LEU A 176 0.66 -7.54 -23.10
CA LEU A 176 0.39 -8.89 -22.61
C LEU A 176 -0.42 -8.84 -21.31
N ILE A 177 -1.12 -9.93 -21.02
CA ILE A 177 -1.80 -10.20 -19.75
C ILE A 177 -1.25 -11.49 -19.13
N GLY A 178 -1.12 -11.56 -17.80
CA GLY A 178 -0.54 -12.70 -17.09
C GLY A 178 0.80 -12.40 -16.43
N GLN A 179 1.67 -13.42 -16.34
CA GLN A 179 2.97 -13.37 -15.69
C GLN A 179 4.04 -13.88 -16.67
N TYR A 180 5.17 -13.16 -16.82
CA TYR A 180 6.24 -13.57 -17.74
C TYR A 180 7.60 -12.99 -17.35
N ASP A 181 8.68 -13.65 -17.78
CA ASP A 181 10.03 -13.10 -17.77
C ASP A 181 10.37 -12.51 -19.13
N LEU A 182 10.72 -11.23 -19.15
CA LEU A 182 11.15 -10.49 -20.33
C LEU A 182 12.69 -10.48 -20.42
N TRP A 183 13.22 -10.91 -21.56
CA TRP A 183 14.65 -10.89 -21.87
C TRP A 183 14.91 -10.04 -23.13
N VAL A 184 15.82 -9.07 -23.05
CA VAL A 184 16.23 -8.23 -24.20
C VAL A 184 17.51 -8.80 -24.82
N LYS A 185 17.45 -9.14 -26.12
CA LYS A 185 18.58 -9.71 -26.87
C LYS A 185 19.29 -8.73 -27.77
N ARG A 186 18.52 -7.85 -28.43
CA ARG A 186 19.00 -6.86 -29.39
C ARG A 186 18.15 -5.61 -29.30
N GLY A 187 18.76 -4.45 -29.55
CA GLY A 187 18.10 -3.15 -29.40
C GLY A 187 17.70 -2.83 -27.97
N VAL A 188 16.94 -1.76 -27.79
CA VAL A 188 16.46 -1.27 -26.49
C VAL A 188 14.95 -1.23 -26.50
N VAL A 189 14.31 -1.70 -25.44
CA VAL A 189 12.85 -1.62 -25.27
C VAL A 189 12.48 -0.84 -24.02
N SER A 190 11.32 -0.19 -24.04
CA SER A 190 10.76 0.46 -22.87
C SER A 190 9.48 -0.21 -22.38
N ILE A 191 9.39 -0.39 -21.07
CA ILE A 191 8.26 -0.95 -20.32
C ILE A 191 8.19 -0.23 -18.97
N MET A 192 6.99 0.23 -18.56
CA MET A 192 6.74 0.88 -17.26
C MET A 192 7.74 1.98 -16.85
N GLY A 193 8.26 2.76 -17.80
CA GLY A 193 9.24 3.82 -17.57
C GLY A 193 10.70 3.38 -17.77
N ALA A 194 11.00 2.10 -17.56
CA ALA A 194 12.33 1.55 -17.78
C ALA A 194 12.73 1.57 -19.26
N LYS A 195 14.05 1.56 -19.51
CA LYS A 195 14.73 1.33 -20.79
C LYS A 195 15.62 0.10 -20.67
N LEU A 196 15.11 -1.07 -21.06
CA LEU A 196 15.82 -2.33 -20.90
C LEU A 196 16.79 -2.53 -22.08
N HIS A 197 18.08 -2.64 -21.76
CA HIS A 197 19.18 -2.84 -22.70
C HIS A 197 19.56 -4.34 -22.83
N PRO A 198 20.23 -4.75 -23.93
CA PRO A 198 20.67 -6.13 -24.11
C PRO A 198 21.59 -6.59 -22.97
N SER A 199 21.21 -7.69 -22.33
CA SER A 199 21.93 -8.25 -21.18
C SER A 199 21.46 -9.69 -20.95
N PRO A 200 22.19 -10.55 -20.20
CA PRO A 200 21.68 -11.86 -19.80
C PRO A 200 20.55 -11.80 -18.75
N ARG A 201 20.18 -10.60 -18.29
CA ARG A 201 19.22 -10.40 -17.21
C ARG A 201 17.78 -10.65 -17.67
N LEU A 202 17.05 -11.44 -16.87
CA LEU A 202 15.60 -11.57 -16.96
C LEU A 202 14.92 -10.50 -16.11
N TYR A 203 13.78 -10.00 -16.59
CA TYR A 203 12.94 -9.05 -15.87
C TYR A 203 11.53 -9.64 -15.73
N ARG A 204 11.17 -10.06 -14.51
CA ARG A 204 9.84 -10.58 -14.19
C ARG A 204 8.80 -9.45 -14.30
N VAL A 205 7.76 -9.69 -15.09
CA VAL A 205 6.64 -8.76 -15.29
C VAL A 205 5.33 -9.40 -14.80
N TYR A 206 4.56 -8.63 -14.05
CA TYR A 206 3.22 -8.97 -13.60
C TYR A 206 2.20 -8.04 -14.26
N ALA A 207 1.40 -8.59 -15.17
CA ALA A 207 0.39 -7.87 -15.93
C ALA A 207 -1.04 -8.39 -15.64
N PRO A 208 -1.59 -8.22 -14.42
CA PRO A 208 -2.96 -8.57 -14.11
C PRO A 208 -3.95 -7.50 -14.59
N SER A 209 -5.21 -7.90 -14.83
CA SER A 209 -6.31 -6.99 -15.18
C SER A 209 -6.83 -6.12 -14.04
N THR A 210 -6.14 -6.08 -12.89
CA THR A 210 -6.43 -5.11 -11.80
C THR A 210 -5.86 -3.73 -12.06
N HIS A 211 -4.91 -3.62 -13.00
CA HIS A 211 -4.21 -2.40 -13.37
C HIS A 211 -4.15 -2.29 -14.90
N SER A 212 -3.82 -1.10 -15.42
CA SER A 212 -3.56 -0.92 -16.85
C SER A 212 -2.32 -1.74 -17.27
N LEU A 213 -2.44 -2.48 -18.38
CA LEU A 213 -1.45 -3.48 -18.79
C LEU A 213 -0.11 -2.85 -19.25
N PRO A 214 1.05 -3.37 -18.83
CA PRO A 214 2.36 -2.92 -19.29
C PRO A 214 2.51 -2.99 -20.81
N VAL A 215 3.00 -1.89 -21.41
CA VAL A 215 3.14 -1.76 -22.87
C VAL A 215 4.62 -1.70 -23.26
N ILE A 216 5.11 -2.79 -23.87
CA ILE A 216 6.48 -2.92 -24.38
C ILE A 216 6.60 -2.17 -25.72
N LYS A 217 7.63 -1.34 -25.86
CA LYS A 217 7.87 -0.47 -27.03
C LYS A 217 9.33 -0.56 -27.45
N CYS A 218 9.62 -0.74 -28.75
CA CYS A 218 10.97 -0.56 -29.27
C CYS A 218 11.41 0.92 -29.18
N VAL A 219 12.62 1.17 -28.66
CA VAL A 219 13.21 2.51 -28.44
C VAL A 219 14.33 2.78 -29.43
N SER A 220 15.20 1.79 -29.67
CA SER A 220 16.29 1.83 -30.65
C SER A 220 16.77 0.42 -30.98
N GLY A 221 17.58 0.26 -32.03
CA GLY A 221 18.25 -1.00 -32.35
C GLY A 221 18.75 -1.06 -33.79
N ILE A 222 19.56 -2.07 -34.08
CA ILE A 222 20.09 -2.35 -35.43
C ILE A 222 18.92 -2.62 -36.37
N GLU A 223 18.98 -2.10 -37.61
CA GLU A 223 17.92 -2.23 -38.63
C GLU A 223 16.50 -1.80 -38.15
N ASP A 224 16.43 -0.82 -37.24
CA ASP A 224 15.18 -0.32 -36.65
C ASP A 224 14.37 -1.41 -35.90
N TYR A 225 15.01 -2.41 -35.29
CA TYR A 225 14.31 -3.37 -34.44
C TYR A 225 15.01 -3.68 -33.10
N ALA A 226 14.20 -4.07 -32.13
CA ALA A 226 14.63 -4.77 -30.94
C ALA A 226 14.13 -6.22 -30.98
N GLU A 227 14.87 -7.15 -30.38
CA GLU A 227 14.46 -8.55 -30.22
C GLU A 227 14.33 -8.87 -28.73
N VAL A 228 13.15 -9.36 -28.36
CA VAL A 228 12.80 -9.74 -27.00
C VAL A 228 12.31 -11.18 -26.95
N GLU A 229 12.78 -11.94 -25.96
CA GLU A 229 12.23 -13.25 -25.63
C GLU A 229 11.32 -13.11 -24.41
N ILE A 230 10.13 -13.71 -24.49
CA ILE A 230 9.13 -13.70 -23.43
C ILE A 230 8.94 -15.14 -22.95
N ARG A 231 9.42 -15.41 -21.74
CA ARG A 231 9.35 -16.74 -21.11
C ARG A 231 8.15 -16.81 -20.18
N SER A 232 7.50 -17.96 -20.17
CA SER A 232 6.44 -18.27 -19.22
C SER A 232 7.08 -18.71 -17.89
N CYS A 233 6.51 -18.25 -16.78
CA CYS A 233 7.04 -18.44 -15.43
C CYS A 233 5.90 -18.77 -14.45
N ASN A 234 6.23 -19.36 -13.30
CA ASN A 234 5.25 -19.67 -12.26
C ASN A 234 5.94 -19.71 -10.89
N ASN A 235 5.60 -18.76 -10.02
CA ASN A 235 6.07 -18.71 -8.63
C ASN A 235 4.91 -18.79 -7.62
N GLY A 236 3.75 -19.30 -8.04
CA GLY A 236 2.60 -19.51 -7.15
C GLY A 236 1.64 -18.33 -7.01
N LEU A 237 1.99 -17.09 -7.36
CA LEU A 237 1.11 -15.92 -7.18
C LEU A 237 -0.26 -16.10 -7.87
N CYS A 238 -0.28 -16.71 -9.05
CA CYS A 238 -1.51 -17.04 -9.79
C CYS A 238 -2.39 -18.12 -9.14
N ARG A 239 -1.92 -18.76 -8.06
CA ARG A 239 -2.62 -19.78 -7.26
C ARG A 239 -3.33 -19.20 -6.03
N LEU A 240 -3.04 -17.95 -5.61
CA LEU A 240 -3.75 -17.27 -4.51
C LEU A 240 -5.26 -17.15 -4.76
N LYS A 241 -5.72 -17.31 -6.01
CA LYS A 241 -7.14 -17.48 -6.37
C LYS A 241 -7.82 -18.68 -5.69
N ASN A 242 -7.03 -19.67 -5.26
CA ASN A 242 -7.51 -20.81 -4.48
C ASN A 242 -7.73 -20.44 -3.00
N LEU A 243 -7.30 -19.25 -2.55
CA LEU A 243 -7.45 -18.74 -1.18
C LEU A 243 -8.39 -17.53 -1.09
N SER A 244 -8.57 -16.78 -2.18
CA SER A 244 -9.47 -15.62 -2.21
C SER A 244 -10.04 -15.33 -3.60
N ASN A 245 -11.34 -15.02 -3.66
CA ASN A 245 -12.04 -14.55 -4.86
C ASN A 245 -11.43 -13.27 -5.46
N LEU A 246 -10.72 -12.45 -4.68
CA LEU A 246 -10.07 -11.23 -5.17
C LEU A 246 -9.02 -11.54 -6.27
N TYR A 247 -8.43 -12.74 -6.24
CA TYR A 247 -7.49 -13.25 -7.24
C TYR A 247 -8.15 -14.03 -8.40
N HIS A 248 -9.47 -14.24 -8.39
CA HIS A 248 -10.20 -14.79 -9.55
C HIS A 248 -10.25 -13.80 -10.72
N ARG A 249 -10.18 -14.33 -11.95
CA ARG A 249 -10.29 -13.59 -13.21
C ARG A 249 -9.33 -12.40 -13.38
N ILE A 250 -8.19 -12.34 -12.67
CA ILE A 250 -7.18 -11.26 -12.85
C ILE A 250 -6.03 -11.59 -13.81
N TRP A 251 -5.75 -12.86 -14.07
CA TRP A 251 -4.62 -13.32 -14.92
C TRP A 251 -5.07 -13.69 -16.34
N ASN A 252 -4.26 -14.38 -17.14
CA ASN A 252 -4.72 -14.91 -18.44
C ASN A 252 -5.69 -16.09 -18.26
N SER A 253 -6.57 -16.32 -19.25
CA SER A 253 -7.35 -17.55 -19.32
C SER A 253 -6.56 -18.67 -20.02
N LYS A 254 -7.03 -19.92 -19.86
CA LYS A 254 -6.61 -21.06 -20.68
C LYS A 254 -7.31 -21.10 -22.05
N GLU A 255 -8.41 -20.36 -22.22
CA GLU A 255 -9.14 -20.27 -23.48
C GLU A 255 -8.26 -19.67 -24.60
N PRO A 256 -8.41 -20.13 -25.86
CA PRO A 256 -7.61 -19.64 -26.98
C PRO A 256 -7.96 -18.19 -27.33
N VAL A 257 -6.97 -17.30 -27.26
CA VAL A 257 -7.12 -15.92 -27.72
C VAL A 257 -7.34 -15.90 -29.25
N PRO A 258 -8.39 -15.25 -29.78
CA PRO A 258 -8.70 -15.26 -31.21
C PRO A 258 -7.54 -14.82 -32.10
N GLY A 259 -7.12 -15.70 -33.01
CA GLY A 259 -5.99 -15.46 -33.92
C GLY A 259 -4.68 -15.10 -33.21
N SER A 260 -4.41 -15.71 -32.06
CA SER A 260 -3.10 -15.74 -31.41
C SER A 260 -2.05 -16.41 -32.30
N VAL A 261 -0.78 -16.05 -32.12
CA VAL A 261 0.37 -16.77 -32.71
C VAL A 261 0.86 -17.91 -31.79
N LEU A 262 0.28 -18.01 -30.59
CA LEU A 262 0.52 -19.08 -29.63
C LEU A 262 -0.46 -20.23 -29.91
N GLN A 263 0.03 -21.36 -30.45
CA GLN A 263 -0.72 -22.62 -30.58
C GLN A 263 -1.09 -23.19 -29.21
N ASN A 264 -2.19 -23.96 -29.17
CA ASN A 264 -2.92 -24.34 -27.96
C ASN A 264 -2.29 -25.46 -27.10
N ASP A 265 -1.28 -26.19 -27.58
CA ASP A 265 -0.82 -27.46 -26.98
C ASP A 265 -0.44 -27.38 -25.49
N ARG A 266 0.00 -26.21 -25.00
CA ARG A 266 0.35 -25.98 -23.58
C ARG A 266 -0.08 -24.60 -23.11
N SER A 267 -0.71 -24.54 -21.93
CA SER A 267 -1.16 -23.27 -21.34
C SER A 267 0.01 -22.47 -20.76
N LEU A 268 0.43 -21.42 -21.48
CA LEU A 268 1.41 -20.45 -21.00
C LEU A 268 0.84 -19.61 -19.84
N SER A 269 1.73 -19.06 -19.01
CA SER A 269 1.40 -18.13 -17.90
C SER A 269 1.03 -16.71 -18.36
N TYR A 270 1.01 -16.46 -19.67
CA TYR A 270 0.63 -15.18 -20.27
C TYR A 270 -0.13 -15.38 -21.58
N SER A 271 -0.84 -14.33 -22.00
CA SER A 271 -1.44 -14.20 -23.33
C SER A 271 -1.06 -12.86 -23.97
N ILE A 272 -0.77 -12.87 -25.28
CA ILE A 272 -0.51 -11.67 -26.08
C ILE A 272 -1.84 -11.17 -26.64
N LEU A 273 -2.16 -9.88 -26.45
CA LEU A 273 -3.44 -9.29 -26.88
C LEU A 273 -3.24 -8.14 -27.87
N HIS A 274 -4.15 -8.01 -28.84
CA HIS A 274 -4.17 -6.89 -29.78
C HIS A 274 -5.22 -5.84 -29.37
N SER A 275 -6.41 -6.26 -28.94
CA SER A 275 -7.51 -5.42 -28.46
C SER A 275 -8.13 -6.01 -27.19
N SER A 276 -8.85 -5.21 -26.38
CA SER A 276 -9.51 -5.74 -25.17
C SER A 276 -10.63 -6.74 -25.49
N SER A 277 -11.24 -6.65 -26.67
CA SER A 277 -12.17 -7.67 -27.22
C SER A 277 -11.56 -9.06 -27.35
N ASP A 278 -10.24 -9.18 -27.46
CA ASP A 278 -9.53 -10.44 -27.64
C ASP A 278 -9.40 -11.23 -26.33
N ASP A 279 -9.64 -10.59 -25.18
CA ASP A 279 -9.69 -11.25 -23.89
C ASP A 279 -10.86 -12.24 -23.85
N PRO A 280 -10.63 -13.54 -23.56
CA PRO A 280 -11.72 -14.51 -23.47
C PRO A 280 -12.71 -14.14 -22.35
N LEU A 281 -12.20 -13.66 -21.20
CA LEU A 281 -12.98 -13.28 -20.03
C LEU A 281 -13.72 -11.93 -20.15
N LYS A 282 -13.66 -11.27 -21.32
CA LYS A 282 -14.30 -9.99 -21.67
C LYS A 282 -14.13 -8.88 -20.62
N ARG A 283 -12.92 -8.72 -20.09
CA ARG A 283 -12.61 -7.70 -19.08
C ARG A 283 -12.30 -6.34 -19.70
N HIS A 284 -12.52 -5.29 -18.92
CA HIS A 284 -12.18 -3.92 -19.29
C HIS A 284 -10.65 -3.69 -19.24
N LEU A 285 -9.89 -4.28 -20.17
CA LEU A 285 -8.44 -4.12 -20.25
C LEU A 285 -8.05 -2.79 -20.90
N ARG A 286 -7.26 -1.97 -20.21
CA ARG A 286 -6.65 -0.74 -20.76
C ARG A 286 -5.13 -0.89 -20.90
N PRO A 287 -4.49 -0.31 -21.94
CA PRO A 287 -3.04 -0.28 -22.06
C PRO A 287 -2.47 0.88 -21.23
N LEU A 288 -1.35 0.65 -20.52
CA LEU A 288 -0.74 1.68 -19.67
C LEU A 288 -0.17 2.84 -20.52
N HIS A 289 -0.90 3.96 -20.48
CA HIS A 289 -0.58 5.21 -21.13
C HIS A 289 -0.17 6.25 -20.08
N LEU A 290 0.78 7.12 -20.44
CA LEU A 290 1.17 8.29 -19.65
C LEU A 290 1.02 9.53 -20.51
N GLU A 291 0.67 10.64 -19.88
CA GLU A 291 0.63 11.92 -20.58
C GLU A 291 2.00 12.39 -21.06
N LYS A 292 1.98 13.33 -22.02
CA LYS A 292 3.17 14.04 -22.46
C LYS A 292 3.78 14.87 -21.32
N LYS A 293 2.97 15.58 -20.51
CA LYS A 293 3.46 16.35 -19.36
C LYS A 293 4.23 15.48 -18.36
N TRP A 294 3.64 14.36 -17.95
CA TRP A 294 4.29 13.38 -17.06
C TRP A 294 5.60 12.86 -17.66
N SER A 295 5.57 12.45 -18.94
CA SER A 295 6.75 11.93 -19.65
C SER A 295 7.89 12.95 -19.70
N THR A 296 7.58 14.23 -19.93
CA THR A 296 8.57 15.32 -19.92
C THR A 296 9.11 15.58 -18.52
N SER A 297 8.25 15.64 -17.49
CA SER A 297 8.67 15.82 -16.10
C SER A 297 9.60 14.69 -15.62
N ILE A 298 9.25 13.42 -15.88
CA ILE A 298 10.09 12.26 -15.57
C ILE A 298 11.47 12.38 -16.24
N GLN A 299 11.52 12.82 -17.50
CA GLN A 299 12.78 13.05 -18.21
C GLN A 299 13.61 14.17 -17.57
N THR A 300 13.00 15.32 -17.27
CA THR A 300 13.68 16.48 -16.64
C THR A 300 14.22 16.15 -15.25
N LEU A 301 13.44 15.45 -14.42
CA LEU A 301 13.88 14.97 -13.11
C LEU A 301 15.07 14.01 -13.28
N SER A 302 14.92 12.99 -14.14
CA SER A 302 15.98 11.98 -14.34
C SER A 302 17.30 12.55 -14.88
N GLN A 303 17.26 13.68 -15.60
CA GLN A 303 18.46 14.37 -16.08
C GLN A 303 19.30 15.00 -14.95
N ARG A 304 18.74 15.19 -13.75
CA ARG A 304 19.49 15.64 -12.56
C ARG A 304 20.32 14.51 -11.91
N GLY A 305 20.07 13.25 -12.28
CA GLY A 305 20.80 12.09 -11.77
C GLY A 305 20.83 12.04 -10.24
N ALA A 306 22.03 11.97 -9.66
CA ALA A 306 22.28 11.95 -8.21
C ALA A 306 21.63 13.11 -7.43
N ALA A 307 21.36 14.25 -8.07
CA ALA A 307 20.78 15.41 -7.40
C ALA A 307 19.25 15.35 -7.23
N VAL A 308 18.58 14.28 -7.68
CA VAL A 308 17.14 14.10 -7.46
C VAL A 308 16.85 13.75 -6.00
N ARG A 309 16.03 14.57 -5.35
CA ARG A 309 15.35 14.33 -4.07
C ARG A 309 13.92 14.86 -4.18
N VAL A 310 13.07 14.10 -4.86
CA VAL A 310 11.73 14.57 -5.26
C VAL A 310 10.64 14.08 -4.32
N LEU A 311 9.76 14.98 -3.87
CA LEU A 311 8.56 14.63 -3.12
C LEU A 311 7.32 14.73 -4.01
N THR A 312 6.64 13.59 -4.20
CA THR A 312 5.39 13.51 -4.96
C THR A 312 4.19 13.45 -4.01
N CYS A 313 3.30 14.43 -4.12
CA CYS A 313 2.10 14.60 -3.31
C CYS A 313 0.86 14.89 -4.18
N GLY A 314 -0.32 14.94 -3.58
CA GLY A 314 -1.60 15.12 -4.28
C GLY A 314 -2.69 14.16 -3.78
N PRO A 315 -3.94 14.31 -4.25
CA PRO A 315 -5.09 13.61 -3.67
C PRO A 315 -5.04 12.08 -3.85
N LYS A 316 -5.92 11.36 -3.12
CA LYS A 316 -6.23 9.94 -3.36
C LYS A 316 -6.58 9.74 -4.85
N GLY A 317 -6.18 8.61 -5.47
CA GLY A 317 -6.53 8.26 -6.86
C GLY A 317 -5.84 9.05 -7.99
N SER A 318 -5.07 10.11 -7.70
CA SER A 318 -4.44 10.98 -8.72
C SER A 318 -3.38 10.31 -9.61
N GLY A 319 -2.78 9.21 -9.16
CA GLY A 319 -1.75 8.44 -9.87
C GLY A 319 -0.31 8.62 -9.37
N LYS A 320 -0.09 9.19 -8.17
CA LYS A 320 1.24 9.35 -7.52
C LYS A 320 2.13 8.10 -7.64
N SER A 321 1.65 6.94 -7.21
CA SER A 321 2.41 5.68 -7.21
C SER A 321 2.83 5.27 -8.62
N THR A 322 1.98 5.51 -9.64
CA THR A 322 2.30 5.27 -11.05
C THR A 322 3.41 6.19 -11.55
N PHE A 323 3.36 7.49 -11.19
CA PHE A 323 4.41 8.46 -11.52
C PHE A 323 5.75 8.09 -10.85
N ASN A 324 5.74 7.84 -9.54
CA ASN A 324 6.91 7.45 -8.76
C ASN A 324 7.54 6.15 -9.28
N LYS A 325 6.72 5.13 -9.60
CA LYS A 325 7.18 3.87 -10.21
C LYS A 325 7.81 4.08 -11.59
N TYR A 326 7.25 4.98 -12.41
CA TYR A 326 7.84 5.31 -13.71
C TYR A 326 9.17 6.06 -13.60
N LEU A 327 9.28 7.01 -12.65
CA LEU A 327 10.51 7.74 -12.39
C LEU A 327 11.60 6.82 -11.85
N LEU A 328 11.27 6.00 -10.85
CA LEU A 328 12.11 4.93 -10.30
C LEU A 328 12.65 4.02 -11.40
N ASN A 329 11.76 3.48 -12.23
CA ASN A 329 12.12 2.57 -13.31
C ASN A 329 13.01 3.23 -14.37
N HIS A 330 12.80 4.53 -14.65
CA HIS A 330 13.60 5.30 -15.60
C HIS A 330 14.99 5.65 -15.03
N LEU A 331 15.09 6.02 -13.74
CA LEU A 331 16.37 6.22 -13.04
C LEU A 331 17.18 4.92 -12.92
N LEU A 332 16.52 3.78 -12.68
CA LEU A 332 17.13 2.43 -12.64
C LEU A 332 17.41 1.83 -14.03
N SER A 333 17.33 2.63 -15.09
CA SER A 333 17.71 2.22 -16.44
C SER A 333 18.39 3.36 -17.24
N PRO A 334 19.55 3.85 -16.75
CA PRO A 334 20.35 4.81 -17.49
C PRO A 334 20.89 4.16 -18.78
N PRO A 335 21.15 4.94 -19.85
CA PRO A 335 21.88 4.44 -21.00
C PRO A 335 23.27 3.93 -20.58
N PRO A 336 23.78 2.83 -21.19
CA PRO A 336 25.18 2.46 -21.10
C PRO A 336 26.06 3.67 -21.43
N SER A 337 26.98 3.98 -20.52
CA SER A 337 27.93 5.08 -20.66
C SER A 337 29.20 4.55 -21.30
N ASP A 338 29.69 5.19 -22.36
CA ASP A 338 30.96 4.83 -23.00
C ASP A 338 32.15 5.26 -22.12
N GLY A 339 32.42 4.46 -21.09
CA GLY A 339 33.57 4.58 -20.18
C GLY A 339 33.25 5.12 -18.77
N ASN A 340 33.81 4.43 -17.77
CA ASN A 340 34.23 4.96 -16.47
C ASN A 340 33.22 5.62 -15.50
N LEU A 341 31.91 5.30 -15.53
CA LEU A 341 31.01 5.65 -14.41
C LEU A 341 30.13 4.48 -13.92
N GLN A 342 30.11 4.28 -12.60
CA GLN A 342 29.37 3.22 -11.89
C GLN A 342 27.86 3.54 -11.72
N THR A 343 27.25 4.26 -12.66
CA THR A 343 25.86 4.79 -12.54
C THR A 343 24.81 3.74 -12.18
N GLY A 344 24.94 2.52 -12.71
CA GLY A 344 24.05 1.39 -12.38
C GLY A 344 24.27 0.73 -11.01
N GLN A 345 25.34 1.05 -10.28
CA GLN A 345 25.66 0.43 -8.98
C GLN A 345 25.08 1.19 -7.78
N HIS A 346 24.87 2.50 -7.91
CA HIS A 346 24.35 3.35 -6.82
C HIS A 346 22.85 3.18 -6.54
N GLY A 347 22.09 2.57 -7.46
CA GLY A 347 20.65 2.32 -7.28
C GLY A 347 19.82 3.61 -7.13
N VAL A 348 18.64 3.48 -6.53
CA VAL A 348 17.73 4.58 -6.18
C VAL A 348 17.20 4.33 -4.77
N ALA A 349 17.17 5.38 -3.94
CA ALA A 349 16.49 5.37 -2.65
C ALA A 349 15.00 5.68 -2.84
N PHE A 350 14.14 4.92 -2.17
CA PHE A 350 12.69 5.10 -2.21
C PHE A 350 12.15 5.19 -0.79
N LEU A 351 11.64 6.37 -0.42
CA LEU A 351 11.04 6.67 0.87
C LEU A 351 9.52 6.68 0.68
N ASP A 352 8.84 5.63 1.13
CA ASP A 352 7.39 5.54 1.06
C ASP A 352 6.77 5.95 2.40
N LEU A 353 6.01 7.05 2.38
CA LEU A 353 5.37 7.63 3.54
C LEU A 353 3.85 7.43 3.53
N ASP A 354 3.30 6.63 2.60
CA ASP A 354 1.88 6.27 2.55
C ASP A 354 1.64 4.90 3.22
N PRO A 355 1.33 4.84 4.53
CA PRO A 355 1.02 3.58 5.21
C PRO A 355 -0.32 2.97 4.75
N GLY A 356 -1.11 3.71 3.96
CA GLY A 356 -2.42 3.32 3.45
C GLY A 356 -2.39 2.50 2.16
N GLN A 357 -1.39 2.70 1.31
CA GLN A 357 -1.11 1.88 0.11
C GLN A 357 0.41 1.83 -0.23
N PRO A 358 1.27 1.30 0.68
CA PRO A 358 2.72 1.24 0.47
C PRO A 358 3.09 0.35 -0.73
N GLU A 359 4.19 0.67 -1.44
CA GLU A 359 4.55 -0.03 -2.67
C GLU A 359 5.31 -1.35 -2.46
N LEU A 360 6.18 -1.44 -1.44
CA LEU A 360 7.11 -2.57 -1.20
C LEU A 360 7.04 -3.16 0.22
N ALA A 361 6.03 -2.78 1.00
CA ALA A 361 5.85 -3.19 2.40
C ALA A 361 4.40 -3.64 2.65
N PRO A 362 4.13 -4.37 3.76
CA PRO A 362 2.77 -4.57 4.25
C PRO A 362 2.13 -3.28 4.78
N MET A 363 0.80 -3.27 4.89
CA MET A 363 -0.04 -2.17 5.35
C MET A 363 0.37 -1.60 6.71
N GLY A 364 0.26 -0.28 6.91
CA GLY A 364 0.54 0.35 8.20
C GLY A 364 2.03 0.56 8.48
N GLN A 365 2.88 0.54 7.45
CA GLN A 365 4.32 0.84 7.56
C GLN A 365 4.72 2.01 6.66
N ILE A 366 5.71 2.78 7.11
CA ILE A 366 6.51 3.67 6.27
C ILE A 366 7.97 3.18 6.25
N TYR A 367 8.69 3.38 5.16
CA TYR A 367 10.01 2.76 4.98
C TYR A 367 10.93 3.51 4.02
N LEU A 368 12.24 3.33 4.22
CA LEU A 368 13.27 3.66 3.25
C LEU A 368 13.83 2.36 2.64
N ALA A 369 13.86 2.26 1.31
CA ALA A 369 14.42 1.14 0.58
C ALA A 369 15.55 1.56 -0.39
N HIS A 370 16.60 0.73 -0.51
CA HIS A 370 17.58 0.82 -1.59
C HIS A 370 17.17 -0.13 -2.71
N LEU A 371 16.83 0.41 -3.88
CA LEU A 371 16.42 -0.35 -5.06
C LEU A 371 17.50 -0.32 -6.14
N ARG A 372 17.69 -1.44 -6.85
CA ARG A 372 18.66 -1.59 -7.94
C ARG A 372 18.00 -2.04 -9.25
N THR A 373 16.69 -2.28 -9.25
CA THR A 373 15.98 -2.93 -10.36
C THR A 373 14.57 -2.38 -10.58
N PRO A 374 14.12 -2.23 -11.85
CA PRO A 374 12.77 -1.76 -12.14
C PRO A 374 11.65 -2.64 -11.57
N ILE A 375 10.63 -2.01 -10.98
CA ILE A 375 9.41 -2.63 -10.48
C ILE A 375 8.40 -2.74 -11.62
N LEU A 376 8.13 -3.97 -12.09
CA LEU A 376 7.30 -4.26 -13.26
C LEU A 376 5.99 -4.99 -12.89
N GLY A 377 5.30 -4.53 -11.84
CA GLY A 377 4.04 -5.10 -11.35
C GLY A 377 3.26 -4.18 -10.40
N PRO A 378 2.10 -4.63 -9.88
CA PRO A 378 1.35 -3.99 -8.79
C PRO A 378 1.91 -4.38 -7.41
N GLN A 379 1.57 -3.64 -6.36
CA GLN A 379 2.11 -3.81 -4.99
C GLN A 379 2.04 -5.27 -4.49
N PHE A 380 0.91 -5.94 -4.72
CA PHE A 380 0.71 -7.33 -4.31
C PHE A 380 1.59 -8.36 -5.05
N SER A 381 2.41 -7.99 -6.03
CA SER A 381 3.44 -8.87 -6.61
C SER A 381 4.82 -8.75 -5.95
N HIS A 382 4.99 -7.84 -4.99
CA HIS A 382 6.25 -7.59 -4.28
C HIS A 382 6.00 -6.95 -2.89
N PRO A 383 5.18 -7.56 -2.02
CA PRO A 383 4.72 -6.96 -0.75
C PRO A 383 5.79 -6.85 0.35
N ALA A 384 7.03 -7.24 0.06
CA ALA A 384 8.21 -7.13 0.90
C ALA A 384 9.48 -7.17 0.03
N LEU A 385 10.56 -6.52 0.47
CA LEU A 385 11.80 -6.32 -0.30
C LEU A 385 13.02 -6.92 0.43
N ASP A 386 13.25 -8.20 0.19
CA ASP A 386 14.27 -9.01 0.90
C ASP A 386 15.46 -9.40 -0.01
N SER A 387 15.49 -8.98 -1.28
CA SER A 387 16.42 -9.51 -2.30
C SER A 387 17.70 -8.69 -2.43
N ARG A 388 18.79 -9.14 -1.80
CA ARG A 388 20.11 -8.46 -1.82
C ARG A 388 20.63 -8.07 -3.23
N THR A 389 20.19 -8.75 -4.30
CA THR A 389 20.53 -8.43 -5.70
C THR A 389 19.68 -7.33 -6.32
N ASP A 390 18.45 -7.16 -5.86
CA ASP A 390 17.42 -6.34 -6.51
C ASP A 390 17.05 -5.10 -5.69
N GLY A 391 17.11 -5.22 -4.37
CA GLY A 391 16.93 -4.14 -3.41
C GLY A 391 16.64 -4.67 -2.00
N HIS A 392 16.83 -3.81 -1.00
CA HIS A 392 16.52 -4.12 0.40
C HIS A 392 15.87 -2.92 1.09
N THR A 393 14.96 -3.18 2.02
CA THR A 393 14.55 -2.17 3.00
C THR A 393 15.74 -1.86 3.90
N ILE A 394 16.04 -0.57 4.11
CA ILE A 394 17.11 -0.10 5.00
C ILE A 394 16.59 -0.01 6.42
N ARG A 395 15.44 0.65 6.61
CA ARG A 395 14.70 0.76 7.88
C ARG A 395 13.22 1.01 7.58
N SER A 396 12.35 0.58 8.47
CA SER A 396 10.90 0.84 8.39
C SER A 396 10.31 1.01 9.79
N HIS A 397 9.21 1.74 9.86
CA HIS A 397 8.49 2.05 11.10
C HIS A 397 7.02 1.65 10.98
N TYR A 398 6.45 1.10 12.06
CA TYR A 398 5.08 0.60 12.08
C TYR A 398 4.14 1.65 12.66
N ILE A 399 3.43 2.35 11.77
CA ILE A 399 2.40 3.34 12.11
C ILE A 399 1.09 2.66 12.57
N GLY A 400 0.86 1.41 12.14
CA GLY A 400 -0.28 0.59 12.58
C GLY A 400 -1.67 1.04 12.08
N ALA A 401 -1.76 2.17 11.37
CA ALA A 401 -2.98 2.74 10.81
C ALA A 401 -2.87 2.92 9.28
N SER A 402 -4.00 3.06 8.59
CA SER A 402 -4.03 3.30 7.12
C SER A 402 -3.83 4.77 6.73
N SER A 403 -3.63 5.66 7.70
CA SER A 403 -3.33 7.08 7.53
C SER A 403 -2.63 7.59 8.80
N PRO A 404 -1.64 8.50 8.72
CA PRO A 404 -0.95 9.05 9.89
C PRO A 404 -1.79 10.09 10.66
N LYS A 405 -3.11 9.90 10.75
CA LYS A 405 -4.05 10.84 11.37
C LYS A 405 -4.11 10.72 12.89
N ASP A 406 -3.81 9.53 13.42
CA ASP A 406 -4.02 9.21 14.84
C ASP A 406 -2.79 9.57 15.70
N ASP A 407 -1.59 9.61 15.09
CA ASP A 407 -0.38 10.23 15.66
C ASP A 407 0.49 10.87 14.54
N PRO A 408 0.27 12.16 14.24
CA PRO A 408 1.08 12.90 13.28
C PRO A 408 2.53 13.14 13.72
N ASP A 409 2.78 13.31 15.03
CA ASP A 409 4.10 13.67 15.55
C ASP A 409 5.07 12.47 15.49
N HIS A 410 4.62 11.28 15.86
CA HIS A 410 5.39 10.03 15.68
C HIS A 410 5.68 9.77 14.20
N TYR A 411 4.71 9.99 13.30
CA TYR A 411 4.91 9.86 11.86
C TYR A 411 5.97 10.83 11.31
N ILE A 412 6.00 12.08 11.79
CA ILE A 412 7.05 13.05 11.43
C ILE A 412 8.40 12.63 12.01
N MET A 413 8.49 12.19 13.28
CA MET A 413 9.73 11.70 13.89
C MET A 413 10.29 10.49 13.12
N ALA A 414 9.45 9.52 12.78
CA ALA A 414 9.82 8.36 11.98
C ALA A 414 10.25 8.75 10.55
N THR A 415 9.63 9.77 9.96
CA THR A 415 10.05 10.31 8.65
C THR A 415 11.45 10.94 8.72
N MET A 416 11.76 11.70 9.78
CA MET A 416 13.10 12.30 9.97
C MET A 416 14.17 11.23 10.20
N GLU A 417 13.85 10.19 10.97
CA GLU A 417 14.77 9.06 11.20
C GLU A 417 15.09 8.31 9.89
N LEU A 418 14.08 8.02 9.06
CA LEU A 418 14.31 7.42 7.74
C LEU A 418 15.15 8.33 6.82
N MET A 419 15.02 9.66 6.95
CA MET A 419 15.88 10.61 6.24
C MET A 419 17.33 10.62 6.77
N ASN A 420 17.55 10.39 8.07
CA ASN A 420 18.89 10.16 8.61
C ASN A 420 19.52 8.89 8.03
N ARG A 421 18.76 7.78 7.88
CA ARG A 421 19.22 6.57 7.19
C ARG A 421 19.53 6.80 5.70
N TYR A 422 18.85 7.73 5.04
CA TYR A 422 19.22 8.14 3.69
C TYR A 422 20.54 8.92 3.65
N HIS A 423 20.79 9.82 4.61
CA HIS A 423 22.08 10.51 4.72
C HIS A 423 23.25 9.55 5.02
N GLU A 424 23.02 8.48 5.80
CA GLU A 424 23.99 7.38 5.96
C GLU A 424 24.18 6.57 4.68
N LEU A 425 23.10 6.24 3.96
CA LEU A 425 23.17 5.52 2.68
C LEU A 425 24.06 6.27 1.66
N LEU A 426 24.00 7.60 1.63
CA LEU A 426 24.84 8.44 0.76
C LEU A 426 26.35 8.32 1.07
N GLN A 427 26.77 7.85 2.26
CA GLN A 427 28.18 7.58 2.54
C GLN A 427 28.69 6.37 1.71
N SER A 428 27.84 5.36 1.53
CA SER A 428 28.14 4.17 0.70
C SER A 428 27.78 4.36 -0.77
N TYR A 429 26.76 5.18 -1.07
CA TYR A 429 26.28 5.42 -2.43
C TYR A 429 26.08 6.92 -2.70
N PRO A 430 27.15 7.73 -2.85
CA PRO A 430 27.06 9.19 -2.96
C PRO A 430 26.24 9.71 -4.14
N GLN A 431 25.97 8.87 -5.14
CA GLN A 431 25.16 9.21 -6.31
C GLN A 431 23.74 8.63 -6.27
N CYS A 432 23.25 8.17 -5.12
CA CYS A 432 21.91 7.57 -4.98
C CYS A 432 20.81 8.66 -4.89
N PRO A 433 19.95 8.83 -5.91
CA PRO A 433 18.82 9.76 -5.85
C PRO A 433 17.70 9.24 -4.94
N LEU A 434 16.86 10.14 -4.44
CA LEU A 434 15.72 9.85 -3.60
C LEU A 434 14.38 10.18 -4.29
N ILE A 435 13.43 9.24 -4.22
CA ILE A 435 12.01 9.46 -4.50
C ILE A 435 11.24 9.33 -3.20
N ILE A 436 10.40 10.33 -2.88
CA ILE A 436 9.53 10.34 -1.70
C ILE A 436 8.06 10.28 -2.16
N ASN A 437 7.32 9.29 -1.66
CA ASN A 437 5.88 9.15 -1.88
C ASN A 437 5.11 9.66 -0.66
N TYR A 438 4.37 10.76 -0.79
CA TYR A 438 3.54 11.31 0.28
C TYR A 438 2.08 10.83 0.16
N PRO A 439 1.36 10.53 1.25
CA PRO A 439 0.02 9.96 1.22
C PRO A 439 -1.06 10.82 0.54
N GLY A 440 -2.22 10.20 0.31
CA GLY A 440 -3.41 10.89 -0.23
C GLY A 440 -4.09 11.90 0.70
N TRP A 441 -3.61 12.09 1.93
CA TRP A 441 -4.17 13.03 2.91
C TRP A 441 -3.43 14.38 2.86
N ILE A 442 -4.00 15.34 2.13
CA ILE A 442 -3.40 16.63 1.78
C ILE A 442 -4.22 17.83 2.28
N PHE A 443 -4.99 17.66 3.35
CA PHE A 443 -5.90 18.66 3.92
C PHE A 443 -5.77 18.70 5.45
N GLY A 444 -5.98 19.87 6.07
CA GLY A 444 -5.83 20.06 7.52
C GLY A 444 -4.41 19.69 7.99
N LEU A 445 -4.30 18.88 9.06
CA LEU A 445 -3.01 18.35 9.53
C LEU A 445 -2.22 17.62 8.44
N GLY A 446 -2.90 16.96 7.49
CA GLY A 446 -2.26 16.34 6.32
C GLY A 446 -1.62 17.34 5.34
N LEU A 447 -2.05 18.60 5.36
CA LEU A 447 -1.39 19.71 4.65
C LEU A 447 -0.23 20.31 5.49
N GLU A 448 -0.44 20.51 6.79
CA GLU A 448 0.60 21.01 7.71
C GLU A 448 1.84 20.10 7.72
N MET A 449 1.64 18.78 7.72
CA MET A 449 2.73 17.80 7.62
C MET A 449 3.52 17.91 6.31
N VAL A 450 2.86 17.92 5.13
CA VAL A 450 3.61 18.01 3.86
C VAL A 450 4.33 19.36 3.72
N ILE A 451 3.76 20.45 4.22
CA ILE A 451 4.44 21.75 4.33
C ILE A 451 5.70 21.63 5.20
N SER A 452 5.57 21.03 6.39
CA SER A 452 6.70 20.82 7.30
C SER A 452 7.82 20.02 6.63
N LEU A 453 7.48 18.90 5.98
CA LEU A 453 8.44 18.06 5.24
C LEU A 453 9.09 18.79 4.06
N VAL A 454 8.32 19.55 3.26
CA VAL A 454 8.87 20.35 2.15
C VAL A 454 9.89 21.39 2.66
N THR A 455 9.65 22.01 3.82
CA THR A 455 10.59 22.97 4.42
C THR A 455 11.81 22.35 5.13
N SER A 456 11.87 21.03 5.31
CA SER A 456 12.89 20.37 6.15
C SER A 456 13.69 19.25 5.48
N LEU A 457 13.15 18.58 4.46
CA LEU A 457 13.79 17.39 3.87
C LEU A 457 14.88 17.67 2.82
N GLY A 458 15.24 18.93 2.56
CA GLY A 458 16.33 19.28 1.63
C GLY A 458 16.09 18.78 0.20
N LEU A 459 14.86 18.98 -0.30
CA LEU A 459 14.35 18.47 -1.57
C LEU A 459 14.97 19.17 -2.79
N SER A 460 14.98 18.49 -3.93
CA SER A 460 15.34 19.07 -5.23
C SER A 460 14.12 19.56 -6.02
N ASP A 461 12.95 18.93 -5.80
CA ASP A 461 11.72 19.13 -6.56
C ASP A 461 10.50 18.72 -5.72
N VAL A 462 9.38 19.43 -5.87
CA VAL A 462 8.05 18.99 -5.41
C VAL A 462 7.18 18.71 -6.63
N VAL A 463 6.50 17.56 -6.67
CA VAL A 463 5.54 17.21 -7.72
C VAL A 463 4.15 17.11 -7.11
N TYR A 464 3.23 17.97 -7.56
CA TYR A 464 1.83 17.97 -7.12
C TYR A 464 0.93 17.40 -8.21
N MET A 465 0.31 16.26 -7.93
CA MET A 465 -0.44 15.44 -8.89
C MET A 465 -1.92 15.85 -9.02
N SER A 466 -2.21 17.15 -9.15
CA SER A 466 -3.51 17.63 -9.62
C SER A 466 -3.40 19.02 -10.24
N ASP A 467 -3.83 19.18 -11.49
CA ASP A 467 -4.00 20.48 -12.16
C ASP A 467 -5.33 21.17 -11.81
N LYS A 468 -6.15 20.51 -10.98
CA LYS A 468 -7.44 21.00 -10.45
C LYS A 468 -7.49 20.90 -8.92
N GLY A 469 -6.33 20.97 -8.26
CA GLY A 469 -6.26 21.02 -6.80
C GLY A 469 -6.89 22.33 -6.26
N PRO A 470 -7.51 22.31 -5.08
CA PRO A 470 -8.06 23.53 -4.47
C PRO A 470 -6.94 24.49 -4.06
N ALA A 471 -7.19 25.78 -4.20
CA ALA A 471 -6.23 26.85 -3.85
C ALA A 471 -5.73 26.73 -2.39
N GLU A 472 -6.62 26.36 -1.47
CA GLU A 472 -6.36 26.06 -0.06
C GLU A 472 -5.23 25.05 0.18
N VAL A 473 -4.95 24.18 -0.80
CA VAL A 473 -3.83 23.21 -0.76
C VAL A 473 -2.66 23.67 -1.62
N VAL A 474 -2.94 24.18 -2.81
CA VAL A 474 -1.90 24.52 -3.80
C VAL A 474 -1.12 25.76 -3.38
N GLU A 475 -1.76 26.80 -2.85
CA GLU A 475 -1.11 28.06 -2.49
C GLU A 475 -0.18 27.92 -1.26
N PRO A 476 -0.59 27.29 -0.13
CA PRO A 476 0.31 27.08 1.01
C PRO A 476 1.49 26.14 0.67
N LEU A 477 1.26 25.11 -0.16
CA LEU A 477 2.30 24.20 -0.62
C LEU A 477 3.30 24.89 -1.56
N ALA A 478 2.81 25.76 -2.45
CA ALA A 478 3.67 26.58 -3.32
C ALA A 478 4.49 27.61 -2.52
N ALA A 479 3.89 28.23 -1.49
CA ALA A 479 4.58 29.15 -0.59
C ALA A 479 5.69 28.43 0.21
N ALA A 480 5.41 27.25 0.76
CA ALA A 480 6.38 26.43 1.48
C ALA A 480 7.53 25.95 0.57
N ALA A 481 7.23 25.55 -0.67
CA ALA A 481 8.24 25.19 -1.65
C ALA A 481 9.12 26.40 -2.03
N LEU A 482 8.52 27.59 -2.20
CA LEU A 482 9.24 28.84 -2.48
C LEU A 482 10.14 29.28 -1.31
N GLU A 483 9.66 29.19 -0.06
CA GLU A 483 10.44 29.46 1.16
C GLU A 483 11.66 28.52 1.26
N ALA A 484 11.49 27.25 0.88
CA ALA A 484 12.58 26.26 0.82
C ALA A 484 13.48 26.38 -0.42
N GLY A 485 13.17 27.28 -1.38
CA GLY A 485 13.90 27.40 -2.65
C GLY A 485 13.68 26.24 -3.64
N VAL A 486 12.65 25.42 -3.43
CA VAL A 486 12.38 24.18 -4.18
C VAL A 486 11.37 24.41 -5.31
N PRO A 487 11.67 23.99 -6.56
CA PRO A 487 10.71 24.11 -7.67
C PRO A 487 9.52 23.16 -7.51
N MET A 488 8.31 23.72 -7.56
CA MET A 488 7.05 22.96 -7.57
C MET A 488 6.55 22.73 -9.01
N THR A 489 6.35 21.47 -9.40
CA THR A 489 5.78 21.07 -10.70
C THR A 489 4.36 20.53 -10.50
N ILE A 490 3.37 21.20 -11.08
CA ILE A 490 1.98 20.72 -11.10
C ILE A 490 1.75 19.82 -12.31
N LEU A 491 1.25 18.61 -12.09
CA LEU A 491 0.90 17.64 -13.12
C LEU A 491 -0.60 17.29 -13.07
N PRO A 492 -1.26 17.07 -14.22
CA PRO A 492 -2.65 16.65 -14.27
C PRO A 492 -2.83 15.25 -13.67
N SER A 493 -3.93 15.04 -12.97
CA SER A 493 -4.30 13.73 -12.44
C SER A 493 -4.78 12.81 -13.56
N GLN A 494 -4.45 11.51 -13.47
CA GLN A 494 -4.96 10.49 -14.39
C GLN A 494 -5.71 9.40 -13.61
N PRO A 495 -6.93 9.71 -13.11
CA PRO A 495 -7.80 8.71 -12.50
C PRO A 495 -8.18 7.62 -13.52
N THR A 496 -8.59 6.46 -13.03
CA THR A 496 -8.98 5.33 -13.89
C THR A 496 -10.48 5.11 -13.81
N ASP A 497 -11.19 5.37 -14.92
CA ASP A 497 -12.67 5.30 -14.99
C ASP A 497 -13.25 3.91 -14.65
N PHE A 498 -12.46 2.83 -14.81
CA PHE A 498 -12.87 1.45 -14.56
C PHE A 498 -11.89 0.76 -13.60
N VAL A 499 -12.33 0.57 -12.36
CA VAL A 499 -11.55 -0.05 -11.28
C VAL A 499 -12.13 -1.42 -10.96
N THR A 500 -11.42 -2.51 -11.26
CA THR A 500 -11.93 -3.88 -11.03
C THR A 500 -11.75 -4.38 -9.60
N ARG A 501 -11.02 -3.65 -8.75
CA ARG A 501 -10.80 -3.94 -7.33
C ARG A 501 -10.70 -2.62 -6.56
N SER A 502 -11.54 -2.41 -5.56
CA SER A 502 -11.51 -1.18 -4.74
C SER A 502 -10.19 -1.04 -3.98
N SER A 503 -9.87 0.17 -3.50
CA SER A 503 -8.68 0.42 -2.70
C SER A 503 -8.58 -0.52 -1.49
N ALA A 504 -9.70 -0.81 -0.81
CA ALA A 504 -9.76 -1.78 0.29
C ALA A 504 -9.48 -3.22 -0.17
N GLN A 505 -10.03 -3.64 -1.31
CA GLN A 505 -9.75 -4.97 -1.89
C GLN A 505 -8.28 -5.12 -2.30
N LEU A 506 -7.64 -4.07 -2.83
CA LEU A 506 -6.21 -4.07 -3.15
C LEU A 506 -5.34 -4.19 -1.89
N ARG A 507 -5.69 -3.52 -0.78
CA ARG A 507 -5.03 -3.71 0.53
C ARG A 507 -5.14 -5.16 1.01
N SER A 508 -6.34 -5.75 0.94
CA SER A 508 -6.57 -7.16 1.31
C SER A 508 -5.77 -8.14 0.42
N MET A 509 -5.68 -7.88 -0.89
CA MET A 509 -4.80 -8.65 -1.78
C MET A 509 -3.33 -8.53 -1.38
N GLN A 510 -2.85 -7.33 -1.07
CA GLN A 510 -1.46 -7.10 -0.65
C GLN A 510 -1.11 -7.79 0.67
N MET A 511 -2.02 -7.77 1.66
CA MET A 511 -1.81 -8.45 2.95
C MET A 511 -1.87 -9.98 2.82
N LEU A 512 -2.82 -10.52 2.05
CA LEU A 512 -2.84 -11.97 1.73
C LEU A 512 -1.56 -12.37 0.98
N SER A 513 -1.12 -11.54 0.03
CA SER A 513 0.16 -11.76 -0.68
C SER A 513 1.36 -11.76 0.25
N TYR A 514 1.41 -10.84 1.23
CA TYR A 514 2.49 -10.76 2.22
C TYR A 514 2.61 -12.07 3.00
N PHE A 515 1.53 -12.48 3.68
CA PHE A 515 1.52 -13.65 4.56
C PHE A 515 1.65 -15.01 3.83
N HIS A 516 1.28 -15.09 2.55
CA HIS A 516 1.50 -16.29 1.73
C HIS A 516 2.81 -16.29 0.93
N SER A 517 3.61 -15.22 1.03
CA SER A 517 4.90 -15.16 0.35
C SER A 517 6.06 -15.64 1.23
N THR A 518 7.02 -16.31 0.60
CA THR A 518 8.32 -16.63 1.20
C THR A 518 9.43 -16.36 0.18
N GLN A 519 10.62 -16.03 0.65
CA GLN A 519 11.80 -15.86 -0.20
C GLN A 519 12.53 -17.20 -0.35
N HIS A 520 12.84 -17.59 -1.59
CA HIS A 520 13.68 -18.75 -1.87
C HIS A 520 15.17 -18.38 -1.76
N GLN A 521 16.05 -19.37 -1.53
CA GLN A 521 17.50 -19.16 -1.42
C GLN A 521 18.15 -18.48 -2.64
N ASN A 522 17.47 -18.50 -3.79
CA ASN A 522 17.91 -17.89 -5.05
C ASN A 522 17.49 -16.42 -5.21
N GLY A 523 16.91 -15.80 -4.17
CA GLY A 523 16.37 -14.42 -4.18
C GLY A 523 14.91 -14.33 -4.63
N ASP A 524 14.47 -15.23 -5.53
CA ASP A 524 13.08 -15.31 -6.03
C ASP A 524 12.04 -15.45 -4.90
N ARG A 525 11.01 -14.60 -4.93
CA ARG A 525 9.82 -14.73 -4.06
C ARG A 525 8.84 -15.75 -4.64
N ILE A 526 8.38 -16.66 -3.79
CA ILE A 526 7.38 -17.70 -4.10
C ILE A 526 6.14 -17.54 -3.21
N TRP A 527 5.00 -18.06 -3.66
CA TRP A 527 3.71 -17.99 -2.98
C TRP A 527 3.07 -19.35 -2.78
N SER A 528 2.50 -19.56 -1.60
CA SER A 528 1.73 -20.75 -1.23
C SER A 528 0.26 -20.66 -1.67
N ASP A 529 -0.38 -21.79 -1.98
CA ASP A 529 -1.87 -21.92 -2.02
C ASP A 529 -2.43 -22.81 -0.88
N ILE A 530 -1.69 -22.86 0.24
CA ILE A 530 -2.06 -23.53 1.49
C ILE A 530 -2.56 -22.49 2.49
N PRO A 531 -3.83 -22.55 2.95
CA PRO A 531 -4.38 -21.66 3.99
C PRO A 531 -3.52 -21.57 5.25
N LEU A 532 -3.46 -20.39 5.88
CA LEU A 532 -2.65 -20.16 7.08
C LEU A 532 -3.00 -21.12 8.22
N CYS A 533 -4.28 -21.46 8.42
CA CYS A 533 -4.70 -22.43 9.44
C CYS A 533 -4.09 -23.84 9.30
N ARG A 534 -3.59 -24.18 8.10
CA ARG A 534 -2.90 -25.44 7.77
C ARG A 534 -1.38 -25.31 7.77
N THR A 535 -0.82 -24.10 7.86
CA THR A 535 0.63 -23.93 8.08
C THR A 535 0.94 -24.12 9.57
N ARG A 536 2.17 -24.51 9.88
CA ARG A 536 2.62 -24.63 11.26
C ARG A 536 2.93 -23.23 11.80
N PRO A 537 2.27 -22.74 12.86
CA PRO A 537 2.62 -21.47 13.47
C PRO A 537 3.99 -21.54 14.15
N VAL A 538 4.58 -20.37 14.39
CA VAL A 538 5.76 -20.21 15.25
C VAL A 538 5.27 -19.98 16.67
N THR A 539 5.60 -20.88 17.59
CA THR A 539 5.28 -20.74 19.02
C THR A 539 6.41 -19.97 19.72
N VAL A 540 6.09 -18.90 20.44
CA VAL A 540 7.05 -18.01 21.12
C VAL A 540 6.62 -17.78 22.57
N SER A 541 7.55 -17.85 23.53
CA SER A 541 7.26 -17.51 24.93
C SER A 541 7.19 -15.99 25.14
N TYR A 542 6.22 -15.53 25.93
CA TYR A 542 6.13 -14.15 26.43
C TYR A 542 6.50 -14.02 27.91
N SER A 543 7.09 -15.06 28.50
CA SER A 543 7.41 -15.13 29.93
C SER A 543 8.58 -16.08 30.22
N GLY A 544 9.03 -16.11 31.47
CA GLY A 544 10.10 -16.98 31.96
C GLY A 544 11.49 -16.63 31.41
N VAL A 545 12.45 -17.51 31.66
CA VAL A 545 13.89 -17.29 31.35
C VAL A 545 14.15 -17.15 29.84
N SER A 546 13.31 -17.77 29.01
CA SER A 546 13.38 -17.73 27.54
C SER A 546 12.28 -16.87 26.90
N GLN A 547 11.89 -15.77 27.57
CA GLN A 547 10.96 -14.77 27.04
C GLN A 547 11.47 -14.20 25.70
N GLY A 548 10.78 -14.51 24.60
CA GLY A 548 11.10 -14.04 23.24
C GLY A 548 10.34 -12.79 22.84
N ILE A 549 9.15 -12.56 23.40
CA ILE A 549 8.40 -11.29 23.29
C ILE A 549 8.58 -10.51 24.59
N PHE A 550 9.28 -9.38 24.53
CA PHE A 550 9.59 -8.54 25.69
C PHE A 550 8.37 -7.75 26.19
N GLY A 551 7.58 -7.21 25.27
CA GLY A 551 6.35 -6.46 25.56
C GLY A 551 5.33 -6.54 24.44
N ILE A 552 4.08 -6.20 24.74
CA ILE A 552 2.96 -6.11 23.81
C ILE A 552 2.24 -4.79 24.03
N MET A 553 2.07 -4.03 22.97
CA MET A 553 1.61 -2.65 22.97
C MET A 553 0.36 -2.51 22.10
N VAL A 554 -0.59 -1.67 22.51
CA VAL A 554 -1.74 -1.26 21.67
C VAL A 554 -1.63 0.25 21.45
N THR A 555 -1.64 0.69 20.19
CA THR A 555 -1.54 2.13 19.84
C THR A 555 -2.89 2.84 19.96
N GLY A 556 -2.91 4.10 20.37
CA GLY A 556 -4.13 4.90 20.50
C GLY A 556 -4.63 4.96 21.94
N SER A 557 -5.94 4.79 22.16
CA SER A 557 -6.56 4.85 23.49
C SER A 557 -6.01 3.83 24.49
N HIS A 558 -5.99 4.19 25.77
CA HIS A 558 -5.85 3.21 26.86
C HIS A 558 -6.95 2.13 26.77
N HIS A 559 -6.57 0.89 27.03
CA HIS A 559 -7.46 -0.26 27.12
C HIS A 559 -7.21 -0.97 28.45
N ASP A 560 -8.26 -1.55 29.03
CA ASP A 560 -8.13 -2.36 30.25
C ASP A 560 -7.20 -3.57 29.99
N PRO A 561 -6.17 -3.83 30.84
CA PRO A 561 -5.34 -5.03 30.75
C PRO A 561 -6.15 -6.34 30.66
N ASP A 562 -7.35 -6.39 31.25
CA ASP A 562 -8.24 -7.55 31.23
C ASP A 562 -8.87 -7.86 29.86
N VAL A 563 -8.83 -6.92 28.89
CA VAL A 563 -9.31 -7.14 27.50
C VAL A 563 -8.18 -7.31 26.50
N LEU A 564 -6.91 -7.26 26.93
CA LEU A 564 -5.77 -7.38 26.01
C LEU A 564 -5.75 -8.71 25.24
N GLY A 565 -6.14 -9.81 25.88
CA GLY A 565 -6.25 -11.12 25.21
C GLY A 565 -7.26 -11.09 24.04
N ASP A 566 -8.46 -10.56 24.28
CA ASP A 566 -9.52 -10.42 23.27
C ASP A 566 -9.15 -9.44 22.14
N LEU A 567 -8.34 -8.41 22.43
CA LEU A 567 -7.84 -7.45 21.43
C LEU A 567 -6.72 -8.01 20.53
N LEU A 568 -6.07 -9.09 20.96
CA LEU A 568 -4.94 -9.71 20.26
C LEU A 568 -5.34 -10.97 19.49
N ASP A 569 -6.41 -11.68 19.85
CA ASP A 569 -6.82 -12.90 19.15
C ASP A 569 -7.22 -12.62 17.69
N GLY A 570 -6.57 -13.34 16.76
CA GLY A 570 -6.70 -13.11 15.32
C GLY A 570 -6.16 -11.76 14.80
N ALA A 571 -5.53 -10.92 15.65
CA ALA A 571 -5.07 -9.60 15.27
C ALA A 571 -3.79 -9.61 14.42
N ILE A 572 -3.62 -8.58 13.59
CA ILE A 572 -2.33 -8.25 12.97
C ILE A 572 -1.54 -7.34 13.93
N VAL A 573 -0.27 -7.67 14.11
CA VAL A 573 0.69 -6.89 14.91
C VAL A 573 1.95 -6.59 14.10
N GLY A 574 2.51 -5.39 14.28
CA GLY A 574 3.88 -5.08 13.91
C GLY A 574 4.84 -5.79 14.84
N VAL A 575 5.89 -6.41 14.28
CA VAL A 575 7.01 -6.95 15.06
C VAL A 575 8.10 -5.88 15.07
N VAL A 576 8.26 -5.19 16.20
CA VAL A 576 9.20 -4.08 16.36
C VAL A 576 10.38 -4.54 17.21
N ALA A 577 11.59 -4.32 16.73
CA ALA A 577 12.80 -4.45 17.52
C ALA A 577 13.11 -3.09 18.18
N ILE A 578 13.42 -3.09 19.47
CA ILE A 578 14.02 -1.94 20.16
C ILE A 578 15.52 -2.19 20.37
N GLU A 579 16.32 -1.19 20.02
CA GLU A 579 17.79 -1.17 20.02
C GLU A 579 18.35 -0.72 21.38
N SER A 580 17.59 0.12 22.10
CA SER A 580 17.77 0.44 23.53
C SER A 580 16.44 0.33 24.27
N LEU A 581 16.49 0.09 25.58
CA LEU A 581 15.32 0.25 26.46
C LEU A 581 14.80 1.69 26.48
N ASP A 582 15.64 2.68 26.17
CA ASP A 582 15.27 4.09 26.04
C ASP A 582 14.30 4.37 24.86
N ALA A 583 14.09 3.40 23.97
CA ALA A 583 13.00 3.44 22.98
C ALA A 583 11.61 3.44 23.64
N ILE A 584 11.50 2.95 24.88
CA ILE A 584 10.30 3.04 25.70
C ILE A 584 10.39 4.35 26.49
N ALA A 585 9.43 5.25 26.26
CA ALA A 585 9.35 6.49 27.03
C ALA A 585 9.25 6.20 28.54
N ARG A 586 10.13 6.83 29.33
CA ARG A 586 10.19 6.65 30.78
C ARG A 586 9.07 7.42 31.45
N ALA A 587 8.28 6.74 32.29
CA ALA A 587 7.17 7.35 33.03
C ALA A 587 7.68 8.09 34.29
N ASN A 588 8.30 9.25 34.09
CA ASN A 588 8.86 10.07 35.17
C ASN A 588 8.29 11.51 35.18
N GLU A 589 7.70 11.86 36.33
CA GLU A 589 7.97 13.14 37.03
C GLU A 589 7.69 14.44 36.23
N GLN A 590 6.41 14.65 35.91
CA GLN A 590 5.90 16.00 35.61
C GLN A 590 4.52 16.31 36.24
N ASP A 591 3.71 15.29 36.56
CA ASP A 591 2.41 15.47 37.21
C ASP A 591 2.45 15.39 38.76
N ALA A 592 3.62 15.08 39.36
CA ALA A 592 3.75 14.79 40.79
C ALA A 592 3.93 16.03 41.70
N SER A 593 3.90 17.25 41.15
CA SER A 593 4.27 18.47 41.89
C SER A 593 3.18 19.54 42.04
N ASP A 594 2.04 19.44 41.35
CA ASP A 594 0.95 20.44 41.44
C ASP A 594 -0.23 20.00 42.33
N ASP A 595 -0.42 18.71 42.58
CA ASP A 595 -1.64 18.15 43.20
C ASP A 595 -1.69 18.26 44.75
N THR A 596 -0.93 19.21 45.33
CA THR A 596 -0.96 19.55 46.78
C THR A 596 -1.45 20.97 47.06
N VAL A 597 -1.87 21.73 46.04
CA VAL A 597 -2.41 23.09 46.21
C VAL A 597 -3.81 23.18 45.58
N ILE A 598 -4.82 23.41 46.45
CA ILE A 598 -6.29 23.54 46.19
C ILE A 598 -7.11 22.34 46.74
N ALA A 599 -6.93 22.04 48.03
CA ALA A 599 -7.83 21.16 48.79
C ALA A 599 -8.00 21.60 50.26
N ASN A 600 -8.35 22.87 50.52
CA ASN A 600 -9.10 23.33 51.71
C ASN A 600 -9.30 24.86 51.75
N ARG A 601 -10.44 25.36 51.24
CA ARG A 601 -11.04 26.65 51.65
C ARG A 601 -12.56 26.52 51.63
N ASN A 602 -13.20 27.14 52.64
CA ASN A 602 -14.60 26.99 53.07
C ASN A 602 -14.85 25.68 53.87
N GLY A 603 -15.31 25.72 55.13
CA GLY A 603 -15.47 26.87 56.04
C GLY A 603 -16.42 26.57 57.20
N GLY A 604 -15.93 26.61 58.44
CA GLY A 604 -16.70 26.41 59.67
C GLY A 604 -15.92 26.93 60.88
N THR A 605 -16.60 27.60 61.82
CA THR A 605 -15.99 28.43 62.89
C THR A 605 -16.03 27.79 64.28
N PHE A 606 -15.27 28.38 65.24
CA PHE A 606 -15.12 28.03 66.67
C PHE A 606 -14.29 26.76 66.95
N ASP A 607 -13.42 26.65 67.96
CA ASP A 607 -12.69 27.61 68.83
C ASP A 607 -11.48 26.85 69.47
N GLY A 608 -10.48 27.39 70.17
CA GLY A 608 -10.13 28.76 70.60
C GLY A 608 -8.86 28.76 71.50
N SER A 609 -8.23 29.92 71.73
CA SER A 609 -6.93 30.13 72.47
C SER A 609 -5.66 29.45 71.86
N HIS A 610 -4.55 30.14 71.55
CA HIS A 610 -3.55 30.88 72.37
C HIS A 610 -2.59 29.99 73.19
N PHE A 611 -1.32 29.84 72.75
CA PHE A 611 -0.19 30.66 73.23
C PHE A 611 1.09 30.48 72.36
N ASP A 612 1.95 31.50 72.38
CA ASP A 612 3.27 31.68 71.73
C ASP A 612 4.37 31.78 72.83
N PRO A 613 5.69 31.96 72.57
CA PRO A 613 6.52 31.64 71.39
C PRO A 613 7.92 31.01 71.78
N ASP A 614 8.86 30.98 70.82
CA ASP A 614 10.34 31.07 70.90
C ASP A 614 11.20 30.24 71.89
N GLY A 615 12.34 29.71 71.40
CA GLY A 615 13.39 29.06 72.20
C GLY A 615 14.64 28.64 71.40
N ASP A 616 15.78 29.28 71.68
CA ASP A 616 17.04 29.22 70.90
C ASP A 616 17.92 27.95 71.03
N LEU A 617 18.73 27.72 69.97
CA LEU A 617 20.15 27.29 69.93
C LEU A 617 20.74 26.33 71.01
N GLN A 618 21.35 25.21 70.59
CA GLN A 618 22.83 24.99 70.41
C GLN A 618 23.18 23.51 70.13
N MET A 619 24.47 23.19 69.83
CA MET A 619 24.95 21.81 69.61
C MET A 619 26.10 21.42 70.56
N ASP A 620 26.07 20.13 70.99
CA ASP A 620 27.23 19.28 71.36
C ASP A 620 28.12 19.72 72.57
N PRO A 621 29.04 18.86 73.12
CA PRO A 621 29.47 17.53 72.67
C PRO A 621 29.66 16.39 73.74
N ASP A 622 29.87 15.16 73.22
CA ASP A 622 30.90 14.15 73.62
C ASP A 622 30.78 13.08 74.76
N VAL A 623 31.64 12.04 74.61
CA VAL A 623 32.29 11.12 75.60
C VAL A 623 31.64 9.76 76.02
N THR A 624 31.90 8.74 75.19
CA THR A 624 32.41 7.34 75.43
C THR A 624 31.87 6.36 76.51
N SER A 625 31.54 5.12 76.07
CA SER A 625 32.25 3.83 76.39
C SER A 625 31.53 2.63 75.69
N LYS A 626 32.10 1.84 74.77
CA LYS A 626 33.09 0.73 74.92
C LYS A 626 32.65 -0.40 75.88
N GLU A 627 32.79 -1.71 75.58
CA GLU A 627 33.48 -2.41 74.48
C GLU A 627 32.90 -3.83 74.19
N GLY A 628 33.15 -4.42 73.01
CA GLY A 628 32.66 -5.77 72.64
C GLY A 628 33.13 -6.26 71.26
N GLN A 629 34.24 -7.01 71.23
CA GLN A 629 34.94 -7.58 70.05
C GLN A 629 34.31 -8.93 69.61
N SER A 630 34.44 -9.54 68.41
CA SER A 630 35.06 -9.26 67.07
C SER A 630 34.80 -10.52 66.18
N PRO A 631 35.34 -10.70 64.94
CA PRO A 631 35.59 -9.78 63.82
C PRO A 631 35.11 -10.31 62.43
N SER A 632 34.94 -9.42 61.43
CA SER A 632 35.17 -9.74 60.01
C SER A 632 35.38 -8.48 59.15
N THR A 633 36.03 -8.64 57.98
CA THR A 633 36.54 -7.57 57.10
C THR A 633 35.53 -7.11 56.03
N PRO A 634 35.71 -5.92 55.40
CA PRO A 634 34.65 -5.23 54.69
C PRO A 634 34.32 -5.83 53.31
N SER A 635 33.02 -5.89 53.00
CA SER A 635 32.51 -6.18 51.67
C SER A 635 32.51 -4.93 50.78
N SER A 636 33.24 -5.00 49.67
CA SER A 636 33.15 -4.06 48.54
C SER A 636 31.71 -3.91 48.01
N PRO A 637 31.37 -2.78 47.34
CA PRO A 637 30.02 -2.56 46.81
C PRO A 637 29.58 -3.69 45.86
N SER A 638 28.45 -4.32 46.19
CA SER A 638 27.90 -5.46 45.46
C SER A 638 27.42 -5.08 44.07
N GLN A 639 27.88 -5.81 43.05
CA GLN A 639 27.29 -5.77 41.72
C GLN A 639 25.81 -6.23 41.79
N PRO A 640 24.88 -5.62 41.02
CA PRO A 640 23.50 -6.08 40.97
C PRO A 640 23.36 -7.49 40.40
N SER A 641 22.55 -8.33 41.04
CA SER A 641 22.22 -9.68 40.57
C SER A 641 21.52 -9.64 39.19
N PRO A 642 21.81 -10.56 38.26
CA PRO A 642 21.28 -10.52 36.88
C PRO A 642 19.82 -11.01 36.74
N SER A 643 18.98 -10.76 37.75
CA SER A 643 17.71 -11.48 37.97
C SER A 643 16.48 -10.60 38.20
N ASN A 644 16.41 -9.41 37.60
CA ASN A 644 15.12 -8.75 37.36
C ASN A 644 15.13 -7.88 36.09
N ARG A 645 14.65 -8.44 34.96
CA ARG A 645 14.60 -7.77 33.64
C ARG A 645 13.20 -7.24 33.30
N GLN A 646 12.54 -6.56 34.24
CA GLN A 646 11.24 -5.92 33.99
C GLN A 646 11.43 -4.40 33.94
N HIS A 647 11.10 -3.80 32.79
CA HIS A 647 11.03 -2.35 32.64
C HIS A 647 9.79 -1.83 33.39
N SER A 648 9.89 -0.69 34.09
CA SER A 648 8.81 -0.18 34.95
C SER A 648 7.47 0.00 34.20
N SER A 649 7.52 0.40 32.93
CA SER A 649 6.33 0.57 32.07
C SER A 649 5.70 -0.74 31.55
N ILE A 650 6.23 -1.92 31.87
CA ILE A 650 5.70 -3.22 31.41
C ILE A 650 5.02 -3.94 32.58
N THR A 651 3.69 -3.93 32.55
CA THR A 651 2.84 -4.66 33.52
C THR A 651 2.52 -6.06 33.03
N ARG A 652 1.89 -6.89 33.87
CA ARG A 652 1.39 -8.23 33.50
C ARG A 652 -0.13 -8.26 33.59
N THR A 653 -0.81 -8.75 32.54
CA THR A 653 -2.27 -8.95 32.62
C THR A 653 -2.61 -10.00 33.68
N PRO A 654 -3.63 -9.80 34.52
CA PRO A 654 -3.86 -10.68 35.67
C PRO A 654 -4.46 -12.05 35.27
N ARG A 655 -5.02 -12.15 34.05
CA ARG A 655 -5.62 -13.38 33.50
C ARG A 655 -4.61 -14.22 32.72
N GLU A 656 -3.91 -13.65 31.75
CA GLU A 656 -3.01 -14.37 30.83
C GLU A 656 -1.52 -14.18 31.13
N ASN A 657 -1.14 -13.29 32.06
CA ASN A 657 0.26 -12.93 32.33
C ASN A 657 1.00 -12.34 31.10
N LEU A 658 0.27 -11.68 30.19
CA LEU A 658 0.85 -11.02 29.00
C LEU A 658 1.64 -9.77 29.44
N PRO A 659 2.84 -9.51 28.86
CA PRO A 659 3.64 -8.33 29.18
C PRO A 659 3.06 -7.08 28.50
N TYR A 660 2.10 -6.41 29.13
CA TYR A 660 1.46 -5.23 28.57
C TYR A 660 2.35 -3.99 28.74
N LEU A 661 2.69 -3.36 27.62
CA LEU A 661 3.37 -2.08 27.57
C LEU A 661 2.35 -0.97 27.28
N PHE A 662 2.20 -0.07 28.23
CA PHE A 662 1.43 1.16 28.09
C PHE A 662 2.18 2.33 28.72
N VAL A 663 2.23 3.48 28.03
CA VAL A 663 2.91 4.70 28.50
C VAL A 663 2.10 5.92 28.07
N GLY A 664 1.74 6.80 29.00
CA GLY A 664 1.08 8.08 28.72
C GLY A 664 -0.30 8.23 29.35
N ASN A 665 -0.74 9.48 29.54
CA ASN A 665 -2.01 9.78 30.20
C ASN A 665 -3.19 9.62 29.21
N GLY A 666 -3.78 8.42 29.18
CA GLY A 666 -4.99 8.10 28.42
C GLY A 666 -4.77 7.66 26.96
N SER A 667 -3.61 7.94 26.37
CA SER A 667 -3.16 7.38 25.09
C SER A 667 -1.77 6.77 25.20
N CYS A 668 -1.53 5.72 24.39
CA CYS A 668 -0.29 4.96 24.39
C CYS A 668 0.75 5.64 23.49
N THR A 669 1.72 6.31 24.12
CA THR A 669 2.86 6.97 23.49
C THR A 669 3.70 5.93 22.72
N PRO A 670 3.89 6.06 21.41
CA PRO A 670 4.62 5.07 20.62
C PRO A 670 6.12 5.08 20.92
N LEU A 671 6.79 4.00 20.52
CA LEU A 671 8.25 3.81 20.67
C LEU A 671 9.03 4.87 19.88
N ASP A 672 10.20 5.29 20.38
CA ASP A 672 11.08 6.23 19.68
C ASP A 672 11.61 5.59 18.37
N PRO A 673 11.33 6.17 17.18
CA PRO A 673 11.88 5.69 15.91
C PRO A 673 13.42 5.65 15.87
N ASN A 674 14.11 6.54 16.61
CA ASN A 674 15.57 6.60 16.61
C ASN A 674 16.23 5.41 17.32
N GLN A 675 15.48 4.67 18.14
CA GLN A 675 15.94 3.53 18.93
C GLN A 675 15.10 2.26 18.66
N SER A 676 14.29 2.25 17.60
CA SER A 676 13.45 1.11 17.23
C SER A 676 13.26 0.97 15.72
N HIS A 677 12.93 -0.23 15.24
CA HIS A 677 12.57 -0.45 13.84
C HIS A 677 11.64 -1.66 13.66
N CYS A 678 10.86 -1.67 12.59
CA CYS A 678 9.95 -2.76 12.28
C CYS A 678 10.64 -3.87 11.47
N LEU A 679 10.55 -5.11 11.94
CA LEU A 679 11.02 -6.30 11.21
C LEU A 679 10.00 -6.82 10.19
N GLY A 680 8.74 -6.40 10.31
CA GLY A 680 7.60 -6.89 9.52
C GLY A 680 6.34 -7.03 10.37
N GLN A 681 5.44 -7.92 9.98
CA GLN A 681 4.18 -8.16 10.68
C GLN A 681 3.91 -9.64 10.96
N ALA A 682 3.10 -9.89 11.97
CA ALA A 682 2.60 -11.21 12.35
C ALA A 682 1.07 -11.18 12.51
N ILE A 683 0.44 -12.35 12.38
CA ILE A 683 -0.92 -12.61 12.86
C ILE A 683 -0.81 -13.47 14.11
N ILE A 684 -1.47 -13.08 15.19
CA ILE A 684 -1.60 -13.92 16.39
C ILE A 684 -2.71 -14.95 16.11
N ARG A 685 -2.35 -16.25 16.19
CA ARG A 685 -3.26 -17.39 15.97
C ARG A 685 -3.99 -17.78 17.24
N SER A 686 -3.26 -17.80 18.35
CA SER A 686 -3.75 -18.26 19.65
C SER A 686 -2.82 -17.79 20.77
N ILE A 687 -3.42 -17.50 21.93
CA ILE A 687 -2.73 -17.18 23.18
C ILE A 687 -2.92 -18.39 24.11
N ASN A 688 -1.83 -18.89 24.70
CA ASN A 688 -1.86 -20.03 25.61
C ASN A 688 -1.40 -19.58 27.02
N PRO A 689 -2.31 -19.27 27.96
CA PRO A 689 -1.95 -18.84 29.31
C PRO A 689 -1.22 -19.91 30.14
N SER A 690 -1.58 -21.18 29.95
CA SER A 690 -1.02 -22.32 30.71
C SER A 690 0.45 -22.61 30.40
N THR A 691 0.89 -22.40 29.16
CA THR A 691 2.28 -22.54 28.72
C THR A 691 3.02 -21.21 28.60
N GLN A 692 2.30 -20.09 28.75
CA GLN A 692 2.78 -18.72 28.56
C GLN A 692 3.43 -18.47 27.18
N THR A 693 2.78 -19.03 26.14
CA THR A 693 3.21 -18.94 24.73
C THR A 693 2.16 -18.35 23.79
N LEU A 694 2.59 -17.52 22.84
CA LEU A 694 1.82 -17.12 21.66
C LEU A 694 2.12 -18.05 20.50
N ASP A 695 1.12 -18.40 19.71
CA ASP A 695 1.31 -18.97 18.37
C ASP A 695 1.09 -17.88 17.33
N ILE A 696 2.08 -17.64 16.46
CA ILE A 696 2.02 -16.59 15.44
C ILE A 696 2.28 -17.13 14.03
N TYR A 697 1.65 -16.51 13.03
CA TYR A 697 2.08 -16.62 11.63
C TYR A 697 2.85 -15.36 11.24
N THR A 698 4.01 -15.52 10.62
CA THR A 698 4.75 -14.39 10.05
C THR A 698 5.57 -14.84 8.84
N PRO A 699 5.65 -14.04 7.76
CA PRO A 699 6.57 -14.29 6.65
C PRO A 699 7.96 -13.67 6.90
N ILE A 700 8.19 -13.01 8.04
CA ILE A 700 9.52 -12.49 8.42
C ILE A 700 10.51 -13.66 8.44
N PRO A 701 11.63 -13.61 7.68
CA PRO A 701 12.59 -14.70 7.66
C PRO A 701 13.16 -14.97 9.06
N PRO A 702 13.22 -16.23 9.54
CA PRO A 702 13.76 -16.54 10.88
C PRO A 702 15.20 -16.08 11.13
N ALA A 703 15.97 -15.81 10.06
CA ALA A 703 17.29 -15.19 10.17
C ALA A 703 17.22 -13.70 10.59
N VAL A 704 16.22 -12.94 10.13
CA VAL A 704 16.02 -11.53 10.54
C VAL A 704 15.71 -11.44 12.03
N ILE A 705 14.80 -12.31 12.51
CA ILE A 705 14.42 -12.37 13.93
C ILE A 705 15.62 -12.77 14.81
N ARG A 706 16.40 -13.79 14.38
CA ARG A 706 17.62 -14.19 15.10
C ARG A 706 18.67 -13.08 15.12
N ASN A 707 18.98 -12.46 13.99
CA ASN A 707 19.98 -11.39 13.91
C ASN A 707 19.64 -10.24 14.88
N ALA A 708 18.37 -9.84 14.99
CA ALA A 708 17.95 -8.80 15.93
C ALA A 708 18.18 -9.23 17.40
N LEU A 709 17.81 -10.47 17.76
CA LEU A 709 18.03 -11.01 19.11
C LEU A 709 19.53 -11.19 19.43
N GLU A 710 20.33 -11.61 18.45
CA GLU A 710 21.79 -11.77 18.55
C GLU A 710 22.52 -10.42 18.66
N GLN A 711 21.94 -9.34 18.13
CA GLN A 711 22.38 -7.95 18.35
C GLN A 711 22.01 -7.41 19.74
N GLY A 712 21.20 -8.15 20.52
CA GLY A 712 20.72 -7.74 21.84
C GLY A 712 19.37 -7.04 21.84
N ASN A 713 18.75 -6.80 20.68
CA ASN A 713 17.50 -6.06 20.56
C ASN A 713 16.35 -6.82 21.25
N HIS A 714 15.43 -6.09 21.86
CA HIS A 714 14.20 -6.67 22.43
C HIS A 714 13.03 -6.57 21.45
N LEU A 715 12.19 -7.61 21.39
CA LEU A 715 11.05 -7.67 20.46
C LEU A 715 9.75 -7.26 21.16
N ILE A 716 9.07 -6.26 20.60
CA ILE A 716 7.75 -5.79 21.02
C ILE A 716 6.74 -6.09 19.91
N LEU A 717 5.56 -6.61 20.29
CA LEU A 717 4.42 -6.73 19.39
C LEU A 717 3.54 -5.50 19.50
N VAL A 718 3.32 -4.77 18.40
CA VAL A 718 2.52 -3.54 18.38
C VAL A 718 1.22 -3.80 17.62
N ARG A 719 0.08 -3.77 18.31
CA ARG A 719 -1.26 -3.84 17.70
C ARG A 719 -1.70 -2.44 17.29
N GLY A 720 -1.76 -2.23 15.97
CA GLY A 720 -2.23 -0.99 15.35
C GLY A 720 -3.76 -0.82 15.40
N GLN A 721 -4.28 0.22 14.76
CA GLN A 721 -5.72 0.45 14.58
C GLN A 721 -6.27 -0.12 13.25
N ALA A 722 -5.49 -0.98 12.56
CA ALA A 722 -5.96 -1.72 11.40
C ALA A 722 -7.00 -2.79 11.78
N ASP A 723 -7.98 -3.03 10.89
CA ASP A 723 -8.98 -4.10 11.02
C ASP A 723 -8.34 -5.48 11.09
N ASN A 724 -8.96 -6.38 11.88
CA ASN A 724 -8.59 -7.79 11.89
C ASN A 724 -8.82 -8.41 10.49
N PRO A 725 -7.90 -9.26 10.00
CA PRO A 725 -7.87 -9.69 8.59
C PRO A 725 -8.91 -10.76 8.28
N ASN A 726 -10.16 -10.33 8.04
CA ASN A 726 -11.32 -11.18 7.72
C ASN A 726 -11.08 -12.21 6.60
N TRP A 727 -10.13 -11.95 5.69
CA TRP A 727 -9.74 -12.89 4.64
C TRP A 727 -9.16 -14.20 5.20
N THR A 728 -8.40 -14.16 6.31
CA THR A 728 -7.75 -15.33 6.93
C THR A 728 -8.75 -16.44 7.30
N ILE A 729 -9.91 -16.05 7.84
CA ILE A 729 -10.99 -16.94 8.25
C ILE A 729 -11.61 -17.65 7.03
N SER A 730 -11.67 -16.95 5.88
CA SER A 730 -12.27 -17.46 4.65
C SER A 730 -11.37 -18.38 3.81
N GLU A 731 -10.05 -18.38 4.04
CA GLU A 731 -9.08 -19.08 3.18
C GLU A 731 -9.33 -20.59 3.07
N GLU A 732 -9.66 -21.24 4.19
CA GLU A 732 -9.91 -22.68 4.21
C GLU A 732 -11.17 -23.05 3.43
N TYR A 733 -12.18 -22.17 3.42
CA TYR A 733 -13.39 -22.36 2.61
C TYR A 733 -13.08 -22.22 1.12
N PHE A 734 -12.37 -21.16 0.71
CA PHE A 734 -11.95 -20.98 -0.68
C PHE A 734 -11.03 -22.13 -1.13
N SER A 735 -10.11 -22.60 -0.29
CA SER A 735 -9.22 -23.72 -0.58
C SER A 735 -9.97 -25.06 -0.66
N ALA A 736 -11.00 -25.26 0.16
CA ALA A 736 -11.89 -26.41 0.09
C ALA A 736 -12.70 -26.41 -1.22
N ARG A 737 -13.30 -25.26 -1.59
CA ARG A 737 -14.01 -25.09 -2.87
C ARG A 737 -13.07 -25.25 -4.07
N ALA A 738 -11.85 -24.72 -4.01
CA ALA A 738 -10.85 -24.87 -5.07
C ALA A 738 -10.35 -26.32 -5.21
N ALA A 739 -10.31 -27.10 -4.12
CA ALA A 739 -10.06 -28.55 -4.19
C ALA A 739 -11.25 -29.31 -4.78
N GLN A 740 -12.48 -29.01 -4.34
CA GLN A 740 -13.72 -29.59 -4.87
C GLN A 740 -13.90 -29.32 -6.37
N ARG A 741 -13.65 -28.07 -6.83
CA ARG A 741 -13.64 -27.69 -8.26
C ARG A 741 -12.53 -28.41 -9.05
N ARG A 742 -11.35 -28.61 -8.46
CA ARG A 742 -10.26 -29.41 -9.06
C ARG A 742 -10.70 -30.88 -9.24
N HIS A 743 -11.24 -31.52 -8.21
CA HIS A 743 -11.71 -32.92 -8.26
C HIS A 743 -12.79 -33.15 -9.32
N ARG A 744 -13.84 -32.29 -9.34
CA ARG A 744 -14.92 -32.36 -10.34
C ARG A 744 -14.35 -32.27 -11.77
N ARG A 745 -13.39 -31.38 -12.02
CA ARG A 745 -12.74 -31.24 -13.34
C ARG A 745 -11.87 -32.45 -13.71
N MET A 746 -11.14 -33.05 -12.78
CA MET A 746 -10.39 -34.30 -13.05
C MET A 746 -11.32 -35.46 -13.41
N ILE A 747 -12.43 -35.63 -12.70
CA ILE A 747 -13.45 -36.64 -13.03
C ILE A 747 -14.10 -36.38 -14.39
N ALA A 748 -14.40 -35.12 -14.72
CA ALA A 748 -14.96 -34.75 -16.02
C ALA A 748 -13.98 -35.00 -17.17
N GLN A 749 -12.69 -34.67 -16.99
CA GLN A 749 -11.66 -34.91 -17.98
C GLN A 749 -11.44 -36.42 -18.20
N ALA A 750 -11.29 -37.23 -17.15
CA ALA A 750 -11.14 -38.69 -17.29
C ALA A 750 -12.32 -39.31 -18.07
N LYS A 751 -13.56 -38.85 -17.83
CA LYS A 751 -14.73 -39.27 -18.61
C LYS A 751 -14.65 -38.88 -20.10
N ALA A 752 -14.13 -37.69 -20.41
CA ALA A 752 -13.95 -37.24 -21.79
C ALA A 752 -12.82 -37.99 -22.52
N ASP A 753 -11.76 -38.35 -21.79
CA ASP A 753 -10.64 -39.17 -22.26
C ASP A 753 -11.00 -40.67 -22.41
N GLY A 754 -12.26 -41.05 -22.12
CA GLY A 754 -12.79 -42.41 -22.25
C GLY A 754 -12.44 -43.36 -21.08
N ASP A 755 -11.81 -42.85 -20.03
CA ASP A 755 -11.26 -43.62 -18.90
C ASP A 755 -12.37 -44.20 -18.01
N LYS A 756 -12.56 -45.52 -18.09
CA LYS A 756 -13.54 -46.27 -17.29
C LYS A 756 -12.88 -46.74 -15.99
N PRO A 757 -13.18 -46.13 -14.82
CA PRO A 757 -12.65 -46.61 -13.55
C PRO A 757 -13.22 -47.98 -13.21
N ASP A 758 -12.41 -48.82 -12.59
CA ASP A 758 -12.87 -50.03 -11.90
C ASP A 758 -13.69 -49.68 -10.64
N ALA A 759 -14.24 -50.71 -9.98
CA ALA A 759 -15.07 -50.52 -8.79
C ALA A 759 -14.30 -49.88 -7.62
N THR A 760 -13.00 -50.18 -7.48
CA THR A 760 -12.10 -49.62 -6.47
C THR A 760 -11.87 -48.11 -6.71
N ALA A 761 -11.39 -47.72 -7.88
CA ALA A 761 -11.16 -46.33 -8.25
C ALA A 761 -12.46 -45.51 -8.27
N ARG A 762 -13.62 -46.15 -8.55
CA ARG A 762 -14.93 -45.50 -8.40
C ARG A 762 -15.23 -45.19 -6.93
N ASN A 763 -15.10 -46.17 -6.04
CA ASN A 763 -15.34 -45.98 -4.61
C ASN A 763 -14.39 -44.92 -4.01
N GLU A 764 -13.13 -44.89 -4.45
CA GLU A 764 -12.16 -43.85 -4.06
C GLU A 764 -12.56 -42.45 -4.56
N ARG A 765 -12.92 -42.31 -5.84
CA ARG A 765 -13.38 -41.04 -6.43
C ARG A 765 -14.63 -40.51 -5.71
N GLU A 766 -15.56 -41.40 -5.30
CA GLU A 766 -16.77 -41.06 -4.55
C GLU A 766 -16.45 -40.68 -3.09
N ALA A 767 -15.59 -41.44 -2.38
CA ALA A 767 -15.16 -41.13 -1.02
C ALA A 767 -14.34 -39.82 -0.92
N GLU A 768 -13.51 -39.51 -1.91
CA GLU A 768 -12.82 -38.21 -1.99
C GLU A 768 -13.83 -37.06 -2.23
N SER A 769 -14.85 -37.28 -3.07
CA SER A 769 -15.92 -36.31 -3.32
C SER A 769 -16.67 -35.98 -2.02
N GLU A 770 -16.97 -36.97 -1.19
CA GLU A 770 -17.59 -36.79 0.12
C GLU A 770 -16.66 -36.04 1.10
N ARG A 771 -15.39 -36.48 1.24
CA ARG A 771 -14.39 -35.81 2.09
C ARG A 771 -14.23 -34.33 1.71
N LEU A 772 -14.27 -33.99 0.43
CA LEU A 772 -14.20 -32.62 -0.06
C LEU A 772 -15.48 -31.81 0.19
N ARG A 773 -16.68 -32.40 0.08
CA ARG A 773 -17.94 -31.76 0.51
C ARG A 773 -17.92 -31.44 2.00
N GLU A 774 -17.52 -32.40 2.82
CA GLU A 774 -17.47 -32.26 4.28
C GLU A 774 -16.40 -31.23 4.71
N ARG A 775 -15.25 -31.17 4.02
CA ARG A 775 -14.27 -30.09 4.19
C ARG A 775 -14.90 -28.71 3.93
N VAL A 776 -15.63 -28.55 2.82
CA VAL A 776 -16.34 -27.30 2.50
C VAL A 776 -17.38 -26.95 3.57
N ARG A 777 -18.18 -27.92 4.03
CA ARG A 777 -19.22 -27.71 5.06
C ARG A 777 -18.64 -27.26 6.40
N ARG A 778 -17.53 -27.87 6.85
CA ARG A 778 -16.80 -27.45 8.06
C ARG A 778 -16.22 -26.06 7.90
N ALA A 779 -15.55 -25.79 6.78
CA ALA A 779 -14.91 -24.50 6.51
C ALA A 779 -15.91 -23.33 6.42
N GLY A 780 -17.15 -23.58 5.97
CA GLY A 780 -18.22 -22.58 5.97
C GLY A 780 -18.88 -22.32 7.34
N ASN A 781 -18.51 -23.07 8.37
CA ASN A 781 -19.12 -23.03 9.72
C ASN A 781 -18.04 -22.91 10.81
N VAL A 782 -17.27 -21.82 10.75
CA VAL A 782 -16.20 -21.49 11.70
C VAL A 782 -16.56 -20.25 12.54
N PRO A 783 -15.86 -19.95 13.65
CA PRO A 783 -16.04 -18.71 14.39
C PRO A 783 -15.98 -17.46 13.49
N TRP A 784 -16.75 -16.42 13.88
CA TRP A 784 -16.97 -15.15 13.16
C TRP A 784 -17.57 -15.19 11.75
N MET A 785 -17.46 -16.30 11.00
CA MET A 785 -18.03 -16.47 9.65
C MET A 785 -19.30 -17.33 9.66
N LYS A 786 -20.32 -16.94 8.86
CA LYS A 786 -21.42 -17.83 8.49
C LYS A 786 -21.74 -17.71 7.01
N LEU A 787 -22.02 -18.87 6.40
CA LEU A 787 -22.88 -18.96 5.21
C LEU A 787 -24.28 -18.45 5.57
N ASP A 788 -24.87 -17.62 4.70
CA ASP A 788 -26.29 -17.30 4.73
C ASP A 788 -26.98 -18.13 3.63
N GLU A 789 -27.65 -19.23 4.02
CA GLU A 789 -28.27 -20.18 3.08
C GLU A 789 -29.72 -19.78 2.70
N ARG A 790 -30.09 -18.51 2.94
CA ARG A 790 -31.43 -17.96 2.73
C ARG A 790 -31.77 -17.63 1.27
N THR A 791 -31.96 -18.67 0.46
CA THR A 791 -33.09 -18.80 -0.50
C THR A 791 -33.21 -20.25 -0.95
N GLY A 792 -33.92 -21.06 -0.15
CA GLY A 792 -34.70 -22.17 -0.71
C GLY A 792 -35.95 -21.62 -1.40
N ASP A 793 -36.55 -22.42 -2.29
CA ASP A 793 -37.85 -22.16 -2.94
C ASP A 793 -37.96 -20.91 -3.81
N ALA A 794 -36.90 -20.60 -4.57
CA ALA A 794 -37.02 -19.89 -5.84
C ALA A 794 -36.39 -20.74 -6.97
N LYS A 795 -37.23 -21.26 -7.88
CA LYS A 795 -36.76 -21.87 -9.14
C LYS A 795 -36.39 -20.77 -10.14
N GLU A 796 -35.49 -21.10 -11.06
CA GLU A 796 -35.20 -20.32 -12.27
C GLU A 796 -34.71 -18.87 -12.04
N HIS A 797 -33.49 -18.73 -11.49
CA HIS A 797 -32.37 -18.02 -12.14
C HIS A 797 -31.12 -18.05 -11.23
N GLY A 798 -29.92 -18.16 -11.81
CA GLY A 798 -28.68 -18.38 -11.05
C GLY A 798 -28.16 -17.15 -10.32
N PHE A 799 -28.35 -17.07 -9.00
CA PHE A 799 -27.83 -15.96 -8.16
C PHE A 799 -27.07 -16.42 -6.91
N ARG A 800 -25.75 -16.20 -6.96
CA ARG A 800 -24.88 -15.61 -5.92
C ARG A 800 -25.12 -15.99 -4.43
N GLN A 801 -24.22 -16.82 -3.89
CA GLN A 801 -24.03 -16.94 -2.44
C GLN A 801 -23.43 -15.64 -1.84
N MET A 802 -24.17 -14.96 -0.96
CA MET A 802 -23.66 -13.83 -0.17
C MET A 802 -23.10 -14.27 1.19
N TRP A 803 -22.25 -13.43 1.77
CA TRP A 803 -21.51 -13.69 3.01
C TRP A 803 -21.79 -12.59 4.02
N ARG A 804 -21.98 -12.96 5.29
CA ARG A 804 -22.15 -12.00 6.38
C ARG A 804 -21.22 -12.35 7.55
N LEU A 805 -20.20 -11.52 7.75
CA LEU A 805 -19.34 -11.57 8.93
C LEU A 805 -20.16 -11.15 10.17
N ARG A 806 -20.00 -11.87 11.28
CA ARG A 806 -20.64 -11.50 12.54
C ARG A 806 -19.84 -10.41 13.28
N LYS A 807 -20.10 -9.14 12.96
CA LYS A 807 -19.73 -8.02 13.86
C LYS A 807 -20.56 -8.15 15.13
N ARG A 808 -19.93 -8.50 16.27
CA ARG A 808 -20.56 -8.38 17.59
C ARG A 808 -20.71 -6.88 17.88
N ALA A 809 -21.92 -6.35 17.71
CA ALA A 809 -22.31 -5.19 18.48
C ALA A 809 -22.46 -5.65 19.94
N TYR A 810 -21.68 -5.05 20.84
CA TYR A 810 -21.97 -5.15 22.27
C TYR A 810 -23.24 -4.32 22.53
N PRO A 811 -24.27 -4.85 23.20
CA PRO A 811 -25.45 -4.06 23.52
C PRO A 811 -25.09 -3.04 24.60
N SER A 812 -25.03 -1.77 24.22
CA SER A 812 -24.93 -0.65 25.15
C SER A 812 -26.18 -0.63 26.05
N GLY A 813 -26.03 -1.02 27.31
CA GLY A 813 -27.16 -1.10 28.24
C GLY A 813 -27.63 0.28 28.72
N ALA A 814 -28.70 0.80 28.10
CA ALA A 814 -29.53 1.88 28.66
C ALA A 814 -30.98 1.65 28.19
N GLY A 815 -31.94 1.79 29.11
CA GLY A 815 -33.26 1.18 28.95
C GLY A 815 -34.26 1.94 28.07
N SER A 816 -35.23 1.19 27.55
CA SER A 816 -36.62 1.63 27.42
C SER A 816 -37.53 0.41 27.53
N GLU A 817 -38.32 0.32 28.59
CA GLU A 817 -39.47 -0.59 28.65
C GLU A 817 -40.68 0.10 28.02
N SER A 818 -41.32 -0.52 27.02
CA SER A 818 -42.72 -0.26 26.67
C SER A 818 -43.21 -1.28 25.63
N GLU A 819 -44.20 -2.09 26.03
CA GLU A 819 -45.32 -2.63 25.22
C GLU A 819 -44.96 -3.41 23.92
N ARG A 820 -45.29 -4.71 23.78
CA ARG A 820 -46.63 -5.33 23.62
C ARG A 820 -47.40 -4.77 22.40
N GLU A 821 -48.01 -5.59 21.55
CA GLU A 821 -48.34 -7.04 21.68
C GLU A 821 -47.45 -7.97 20.84
#